data_AF-A0AAE0XJC4-F1
#
_entry.id   AF-A0AAE0XJC4-F1
#
_cell.length_a   1.000
_cell.length_b   1.000
_cell.length_c   1.000
_cell.angle_alpha   90.00
_cell.angle_beta   90.00
_cell.angle_gamma   90.00
#
_symmetry.space_group_name_H-M   'P 1'
#
loop_
_entity.id
_entity.type
_entity.pdbx_description
1 polymer ?
#
loop_
_entity_poly.entity_id
_entity_poly.type
_entity_poly.pdbx_seq_one_letter_code
_entity_poly.pdbx_strand_id
1 'polypeptide(L)'
;MENEPPSISVSEMDARGTRRTRIMGKLFGRDRDRERDRDRKASHESLPNTGDVNDFLHGQSDKLQVAHPGPPVLAKLDIKTATRYPNALDVQGPVDLQQELAYRPRSHSPRVRLKKGLVVRFVDTYPEVIGNGGDECEVPTVEIGRHRKPKPPAVTTVAATALPINAGGDRSPGAISRMGSNRESFEPVPLRRTQTGYSTISEPSEPIIPAGKNTPARYLDNSVAPHDDRRRSFIELHQAEMRQAEGLAFANALRSGGPTAQSAPGPSPRTPEPTLVTEGVMTESPTSLDSPPTLALPTFPYPSTVGQPHTPQVHTKEPPQVPQHSPAARNPQETWHPQPPQHIHTQSNQSPDPQDRFQRAPNPDQSPSSVYSTHSGLSQAFAPLRQGSKASVREHVPSSSRAMHDGVVPSPNDALDIFVTRTRHLFELFRLHSESVRPLLACALEEIVRASLWWFLTGRMALENAVRERPSSPESQKKNDLVKQQAHADLAKAYWLSKEILPEIAGSKRSSLSPEVEEARQGLESTLRKLAVSMARNGFLPPEEALLPQSIDKSVWIEYPQLTQDIVSLLCGCSSSALGQMQQPATRMGILEALPLGDSALSFCFGRFHADVFLMEQGRESQRLYFSCFISIIRPQKQQDIMFVVASQNGTVQLRISAIKGLGVVWDDIRWRSDISTLDIRLPRGFILVVQCSQQNFKTLWNMYEFSGKLHSSLYPKQDEQCLFRSTLRAFQYFDNDPQSRQFPKESISGCEVALFGRILREGAATGPRTHHRGYRIAVITGPRTKTLSGINQTYTNQVPIQFGFLRSEANDPALSLKFENGRQKGNMVLSFSDEQERFQMHSLLIGIALQRDEHIFCEIPMRNVWFSERYGDSNQAGLKAISTLPWQRARVINHDNDGDRPPCVLADSLRIIYEFKDGTMTDRMNVAPGELRIRLDVQNPSCIMVFRQGQSDITVAVTEAKVSRELPLALAHGLETLQQSPTIRTFMFPSISDVHAFETAVTGFNVLFDGIASAFAISRRRMVVPIHKKWEAKKTRVQIVQQDGTTQLLAFFDDFAHGQCMGFNLKGTDVFETFNRSGGKAGLKIDDAKFPLPKTLAPEIDSAQAAADAAFVCLDLPELPGEHDDISIVFDNESERDKLVSCLPAPVKGARLAKR
;
A
#
# COMPACT_ATOMS: atom_id res chain seq x y z
N MET A 1 31.62 61.53 18.36
CA MET A 1 32.03 62.41 17.25
C MET A 1 31.96 61.63 15.95
N GLU A 2 31.29 62.01 14.87
CA GLU A 2 30.19 62.98 14.60
C GLU A 2 29.61 62.59 13.21
N ASN A 3 28.36 62.80 12.79
CA ASN A 3 27.07 63.06 13.44
C ASN A 3 25.92 62.60 12.50
N GLU A 4 24.75 62.29 13.06
CA GLU A 4 23.43 62.19 12.38
C GLU A 4 22.73 63.57 12.31
N PRO A 5 21.47 63.73 11.81
CA PRO A 5 20.76 63.11 10.67
C PRO A 5 20.32 64.24 9.67
N PRO A 6 19.12 64.31 9.02
CA PRO A 6 17.79 64.36 9.66
C PRO A 6 16.63 63.59 8.98
N SER A 7 15.53 63.42 9.72
CA SER A 7 14.23 62.89 9.28
C SER A 7 13.22 63.99 8.88
N ILE A 8 12.20 63.67 8.08
CA ILE A 8 10.93 64.43 7.95
C ILE A 8 9.76 63.47 7.62
N SER A 9 8.50 63.89 7.84
CA SER A 9 7.35 63.02 8.16
C SER A 9 6.17 63.02 7.16
N VAL A 10 5.52 61.85 7.05
CA VAL A 10 4.06 61.57 7.02
C VAL A 10 3.08 62.70 6.59
N SER A 11 2.33 62.53 5.49
CA SER A 11 0.88 62.14 5.53
C SER A 11 0.20 61.91 4.15
N GLU A 12 -0.74 60.94 4.15
CA GLU A 12 -2.03 60.76 3.42
C GLU A 12 -2.31 61.00 1.91
N MET A 13 -3.24 60.13 1.44
CA MET A 13 -4.26 60.21 0.36
C MET A 13 -3.93 60.05 -1.16
N ASP A 14 -4.28 58.85 -1.64
CA ASP A 14 -5.15 58.54 -2.81
C ASP A 14 -5.15 59.41 -4.09
N ALA A 15 -4.81 58.79 -5.24
CA ALA A 15 -5.81 58.13 -6.11
C ALA A 15 -5.32 57.88 -7.56
N ARG A 16 -5.38 56.61 -8.02
CA ARG A 16 -5.85 56.14 -9.37
C ARG A 16 -5.54 54.65 -9.60
N GLY A 17 -6.56 53.84 -9.91
CA GLY A 17 -6.43 52.40 -10.20
C GLY A 17 -5.94 52.08 -11.63
N THR A 18 -5.75 50.80 -11.99
CA THR A 18 -6.90 49.98 -12.41
C THR A 18 -6.65 48.46 -12.49
N ARG A 19 -7.67 47.68 -12.11
CA ARG A 19 -8.12 46.37 -12.65
C ARG A 19 -7.15 45.16 -12.75
N ARG A 20 -7.35 44.21 -11.83
CA ARG A 20 -7.30 42.75 -12.10
C ARG A 20 -8.64 42.31 -12.76
N THR A 21 -8.92 41.09 -13.28
CA THR A 21 -8.26 39.76 -13.30
C THR A 21 -8.86 38.86 -14.42
N ARG A 22 -8.17 37.76 -14.80
CA ARG A 22 -8.68 36.50 -15.45
C ARG A 22 -9.17 36.54 -16.91
N ILE A 23 -8.86 35.46 -17.64
CA ILE A 23 -9.81 34.49 -18.24
C ILE A 23 -9.06 33.23 -18.71
N MET A 24 -9.72 32.07 -18.61
CA MET A 24 -9.32 30.80 -19.26
C MET A 24 -10.59 30.08 -19.73
N GLY A 25 -10.50 29.30 -20.81
CA GLY A 25 -11.57 28.39 -21.25
C GLY A 25 -12.40 28.82 -22.47
N LYS A 26 -12.01 28.33 -23.65
CA LYS A 26 -12.91 28.01 -24.78
C LYS A 26 -12.38 26.77 -25.51
N LEU A 27 -13.14 25.67 -25.49
CA LEU A 27 -12.85 24.48 -26.29
C LEU A 27 -14.14 23.66 -26.49
N PHE A 28 -14.18 22.97 -27.64
CA PHE A 28 -15.23 22.07 -28.15
C PHE A 28 -16.51 22.72 -28.73
N GLY A 29 -16.89 22.23 -29.92
CA GLY A 29 -18.04 22.66 -30.73
C GLY A 29 -17.62 23.47 -31.98
N ARG A 30 -17.84 23.00 -33.22
CA ARG A 30 -18.38 21.70 -33.65
C ARG A 30 -17.93 21.37 -35.09
N ASP A 31 -18.12 20.11 -35.48
CA ASP A 31 -17.77 19.49 -36.76
C ASP A 31 -18.32 20.22 -38.01
N ARG A 32 -17.58 20.12 -39.12
CA ARG A 32 -18.15 19.74 -40.43
C ARG A 32 -17.10 19.17 -41.40
N ASP A 33 -17.63 18.46 -42.39
CA ASP A 33 -17.04 18.14 -43.70
C ASP A 33 -15.76 17.27 -43.72
N ARG A 34 -15.95 15.97 -43.44
CA ARG A 34 -15.17 14.91 -44.09
C ARG A 34 -15.83 14.59 -45.43
N GLU A 35 -15.18 14.89 -46.56
CA GLU A 35 -15.27 14.07 -47.80
C GLU A 35 -14.39 14.63 -48.94
N ARG A 36 -13.17 14.08 -49.10
CA ARG A 36 -12.69 13.57 -50.39
C ARG A 36 -11.33 12.83 -50.32
N ASP A 37 -11.15 12.01 -51.36
CA ASP A 37 -9.91 11.57 -51.99
C ASP A 37 -8.87 10.81 -51.14
N ARG A 38 -9.09 9.49 -51.11
CA ARG A 38 -7.98 8.55 -51.30
C ARG A 38 -7.35 8.81 -52.66
N ASP A 39 -6.02 8.93 -52.73
CA ASP A 39 -5.13 8.27 -53.71
C ASP A 39 -3.85 9.09 -53.98
N ARG A 40 -2.70 8.60 -53.48
CA ARG A 40 -1.53 8.18 -54.29
C ARG A 40 -0.34 7.76 -53.42
N LYS A 41 0.63 7.08 -54.06
CA LYS A 41 1.79 6.44 -53.41
C LYS A 41 2.97 7.38 -53.26
N ALA A 42 3.71 7.16 -52.17
CA ALA A 42 5.16 7.26 -51.99
C ALA A 42 6.02 8.06 -53.00
N SER A 43 6.72 9.06 -52.45
CA SER A 43 8.16 9.25 -52.68
C SER A 43 8.84 9.48 -51.31
N HIS A 44 10.16 9.25 -51.23
CA HIS A 44 10.89 9.15 -49.96
C HIS A 44 12.15 10.02 -50.00
N GLU A 45 12.17 11.10 -49.22
CA GLU A 45 13.37 11.92 -49.01
C GLU A 45 13.39 12.43 -47.56
N SER A 46 14.60 12.68 -47.04
CA SER A 46 14.86 12.63 -45.58
C SER A 46 15.25 13.97 -44.97
N LEU A 47 14.83 14.17 -43.71
CA LEU A 47 15.28 15.23 -42.81
C LEU A 47 15.98 14.56 -41.60
N PRO A 48 17.08 15.12 -41.09
CA PRO A 48 17.88 14.47 -40.04
C PRO A 48 17.10 14.31 -38.74
N ASN A 49 17.31 13.17 -38.08
CA ASN A 49 16.44 12.70 -37.00
C ASN A 49 17.06 12.98 -35.62
N THR A 50 16.22 13.10 -34.59
CA THR A 50 16.68 13.31 -33.20
C THR A 50 17.37 12.10 -32.57
N GLY A 51 17.50 10.99 -33.29
CA GLY A 51 18.22 9.79 -32.84
C GLY A 51 19.74 9.95 -32.77
N ASP A 52 20.36 10.68 -33.72
CA ASP A 52 21.82 10.76 -33.83
C ASP A 52 22.50 11.38 -32.59
N VAL A 53 21.82 12.32 -31.93
CA VAL A 53 22.31 12.93 -30.68
C VAL A 53 22.34 11.94 -29.52
N ASN A 54 21.48 10.91 -29.51
CA ASN A 54 21.58 9.82 -28.53
C ASN A 54 22.63 8.77 -28.95
N ASP A 55 22.71 8.44 -30.24
CA ASP A 55 23.76 7.56 -30.78
C ASP A 55 25.15 8.14 -30.43
N PHE A 56 25.35 9.46 -30.55
CA PHE A 56 26.55 10.21 -30.13
C PHE A 56 26.92 10.02 -28.66
N LEU A 57 25.96 10.03 -27.74
CA LEU A 57 26.25 9.99 -26.30
C LEU A 57 26.60 8.59 -25.77
N HIS A 58 26.51 7.54 -26.60
CA HIS A 58 26.60 6.15 -26.14
C HIS A 58 27.66 5.27 -26.83
N GLY A 59 28.16 5.64 -28.02
CA GLY A 59 29.24 4.91 -28.71
C GLY A 59 28.78 3.64 -29.46
N GLN A 60 29.57 3.17 -30.42
CA GLN A 60 29.25 1.97 -31.21
C GLN A 60 29.75 0.67 -30.55
N SER A 61 29.05 0.24 -29.50
CA SER A 61 29.00 -1.17 -29.08
C SER A 61 27.57 -1.74 -29.06
N ASP A 62 26.59 -0.98 -29.56
CA ASP A 62 25.15 -1.22 -29.37
C ASP A 62 24.39 -1.51 -30.68
N LYS A 63 25.06 -2.15 -31.65
CA LYS A 63 24.47 -2.57 -32.94
C LYS A 63 24.92 -3.99 -33.33
N LEU A 64 24.40 -4.98 -32.60
CA LEU A 64 24.47 -6.38 -33.02
C LEU A 64 23.57 -6.61 -34.23
N GLN A 65 24.15 -6.84 -35.40
CA GLN A 65 23.43 -7.43 -36.53
C GLN A 65 23.20 -8.93 -36.25
N VAL A 66 22.09 -9.25 -35.58
CA VAL A 66 21.58 -10.62 -35.54
C VAL A 66 21.04 -10.94 -36.93
N ALA A 67 21.73 -11.82 -37.67
CA ALA A 67 21.21 -12.35 -38.92
C ALA A 67 20.00 -13.24 -38.63
N HIS A 68 18.79 -12.68 -38.77
CA HIS A 68 17.56 -13.46 -38.64
C HIS A 68 17.48 -14.51 -39.75
N PRO A 69 17.39 -15.83 -39.45
CA PRO A 69 16.74 -16.74 -40.37
C PRO A 69 15.29 -16.25 -40.56
N GLY A 70 14.83 -16.21 -41.81
CA GLY A 70 13.47 -15.76 -42.12
C GLY A 70 12.42 -16.62 -41.40
N PRO A 71 11.26 -16.05 -41.01
CA PRO A 71 10.23 -16.81 -40.30
C PRO A 71 9.78 -18.02 -41.16
N PRO A 72 9.60 -19.21 -40.56
CA PRO A 72 9.09 -20.36 -41.30
C PRO A 72 7.70 -20.04 -41.86
N VAL A 73 7.49 -20.34 -43.13
CA VAL A 73 6.23 -20.05 -43.84
C VAL A 73 5.13 -20.93 -43.26
N LEU A 74 4.32 -20.37 -42.35
CA LEU A 74 3.10 -21.00 -41.87
C LEU A 74 2.18 -21.28 -43.06
N ALA A 75 1.65 -22.51 -43.12
CA ALA A 75 0.81 -22.96 -44.22
C ALA A 75 -0.43 -22.07 -44.40
N LYS A 76 -0.83 -21.83 -45.65
CA LYS A 76 -2.05 -21.07 -45.98
C LYS A 76 -3.28 -21.79 -45.41
N LEU A 77 -3.85 -21.27 -44.34
CA LEU A 77 -5.21 -21.60 -43.92
C LEU A 77 -6.20 -21.11 -44.99
N ASP A 78 -6.95 -22.03 -45.58
CA ASP A 78 -7.87 -21.74 -46.69
C ASP A 78 -9.18 -21.13 -46.16
N ILE A 79 -9.41 -19.85 -46.47
CA ILE A 79 -10.46 -19.03 -45.85
C ILE A 79 -11.85 -19.24 -46.52
N LYS A 80 -12.07 -20.38 -47.17
CA LYS A 80 -13.30 -20.68 -47.94
C LYS A 80 -14.53 -21.04 -47.10
N THR A 81 -14.38 -21.25 -45.80
CA THR A 81 -15.46 -21.72 -44.91
C THR A 81 -15.81 -20.75 -43.76
N ALA A 82 -15.12 -19.61 -43.67
CA ALA A 82 -15.41 -18.59 -42.65
C ALA A 82 -16.56 -17.65 -43.09
N THR A 83 -17.80 -18.03 -42.78
CA THR A 83 -18.98 -17.20 -43.07
C THR A 83 -19.03 -15.92 -42.23
N ARG A 84 -19.55 -14.84 -42.82
CA ARG A 84 -19.49 -13.47 -42.28
C ARG A 84 -20.79 -13.09 -41.55
N TYR A 85 -20.66 -12.41 -40.40
CA TYR A 85 -21.78 -11.78 -39.69
C TYR A 85 -22.55 -10.79 -40.60
N PRO A 86 -23.88 -10.88 -40.69
CA PRO A 86 -24.76 -9.81 -41.16
C PRO A 86 -25.30 -8.97 -39.99
N ASN A 87 -25.68 -7.71 -40.25
CA ASN A 87 -26.38 -6.88 -39.25
C ASN A 87 -27.31 -5.85 -39.94
N ALA A 88 -28.62 -5.99 -39.70
CA ALA A 88 -29.74 -5.05 -39.96
C ALA A 88 -30.13 -4.65 -41.41
N LEU A 89 -31.45 -4.47 -41.59
CA LEU A 89 -32.19 -3.83 -42.71
C LEU A 89 -32.29 -4.67 -44.03
N ASP A 90 -33.44 -4.79 -44.74
CA ASP A 90 -34.79 -4.28 -44.44
C ASP A 90 -35.94 -5.05 -45.18
N VAL A 91 -37.18 -4.90 -44.69
CA VAL A 91 -38.51 -4.97 -45.39
C VAL A 91 -38.82 -6.09 -46.45
N GLN A 92 -39.67 -7.07 -46.11
CA GLN A 92 -41.02 -7.38 -46.72
C GLN A 92 -41.64 -8.73 -46.25
N GLY A 93 -42.98 -8.82 -46.18
CA GLY A 93 -43.78 -10.04 -45.95
C GLY A 93 -44.33 -10.66 -47.27
N PRO A 94 -45.30 -11.60 -47.27
CA PRO A 94 -46.61 -11.42 -46.61
C PRO A 94 -47.38 -12.70 -46.08
N VAL A 95 -48.55 -12.46 -45.46
CA VAL A 95 -49.75 -13.34 -45.20
C VAL A 95 -49.61 -14.74 -44.54
N ASP A 96 -50.44 -15.14 -43.55
CA ASP A 96 -51.31 -14.38 -42.61
C ASP A 96 -51.44 -15.17 -41.26
N LEU A 97 -52.56 -15.62 -40.63
CA LEU A 97 -54.02 -15.56 -40.85
C LEU A 97 -54.81 -15.67 -39.51
N GLN A 98 -55.71 -14.70 -39.25
CA GLN A 98 -56.97 -14.71 -38.45
C GLN A 98 -57.13 -15.46 -37.08
N GLN A 99 -57.92 -14.98 -36.09
CA GLN A 99 -58.56 -13.67 -35.80
C GLN A 99 -59.27 -13.70 -34.41
N GLU A 100 -59.38 -12.55 -33.71
CA GLU A 100 -60.63 -11.99 -33.10
C GLU A 100 -60.37 -10.85 -32.08
N LEU A 101 -61.07 -9.72 -32.27
CA LEU A 101 -61.60 -8.71 -31.30
C LEU A 101 -60.67 -8.09 -30.21
N ALA A 102 -60.69 -6.78 -29.90
CA ALA A 102 -61.60 -5.66 -30.21
C ALA A 102 -60.90 -4.27 -30.17
N TYR A 103 -61.59 -3.21 -30.63
CA TYR A 103 -61.07 -1.84 -30.78
C TYR A 103 -61.47 -0.87 -29.65
N ARG A 104 -60.54 0.02 -29.22
CA ARG A 104 -60.79 1.46 -28.92
C ARG A 104 -59.46 2.27 -28.96
N PRO A 105 -59.49 3.62 -29.09
CA PRO A 105 -58.41 4.37 -29.74
C PRO A 105 -57.25 4.81 -28.83
N ARG A 106 -56.09 5.05 -29.45
CA ARG A 106 -54.90 5.65 -28.82
C ARG A 106 -54.99 7.18 -28.77
N SER A 107 -54.74 7.77 -27.61
CA SER A 107 -54.45 9.21 -27.47
C SER A 107 -52.94 9.46 -27.63
N HIS A 108 -52.57 10.44 -28.46
CA HIS A 108 -51.19 10.93 -28.52
C HIS A 108 -50.95 11.98 -27.43
N SER A 109 -49.85 11.85 -26.67
CA SER A 109 -49.36 12.86 -25.75
C SER A 109 -48.05 13.51 -26.25
N PRO A 110 -47.77 14.80 -25.94
CA PRO A 110 -46.87 15.61 -26.77
C PRO A 110 -45.45 15.76 -26.20
N ARG A 111 -44.44 15.83 -27.08
CA ARG A 111 -43.07 16.25 -26.73
C ARG A 111 -42.98 17.76 -26.55
N VAL A 112 -43.10 18.26 -25.31
CA VAL A 112 -42.91 19.68 -24.99
C VAL A 112 -41.42 20.02 -24.82
N ARG A 113 -40.92 20.99 -25.60
CA ARG A 113 -39.58 21.59 -25.41
C ARG A 113 -39.68 22.80 -24.47
N LEU A 114 -39.25 22.69 -23.22
CA LEU A 114 -39.14 23.85 -22.31
C LEU A 114 -37.89 23.79 -21.41
N LYS A 115 -36.92 24.67 -21.71
CA LYS A 115 -36.13 25.51 -20.77
C LYS A 115 -35.07 26.28 -21.55
N LYS A 116 -35.42 27.51 -21.96
CA LYS A 116 -34.53 28.49 -22.60
C LYS A 116 -34.62 29.76 -21.76
N GLY A 117 -33.50 30.23 -21.22
CA GLY A 117 -33.47 31.38 -20.29
C GLY A 117 -32.98 31.00 -18.89
N LEU A 118 -31.67 30.75 -18.77
CA LEU A 118 -30.96 30.82 -17.48
C LEU A 118 -29.94 31.95 -17.62
N VAL A 119 -30.16 33.07 -16.93
CA VAL A 119 -29.23 34.21 -16.94
C VAL A 119 -28.33 34.09 -15.72
N VAL A 120 -27.06 33.73 -15.94
CA VAL A 120 -26.04 33.79 -14.90
C VAL A 120 -25.59 35.24 -14.77
N ARG A 121 -25.75 35.82 -13.58
CA ARG A 121 -25.20 37.12 -13.20
C ARG A 121 -24.30 36.92 -11.98
N PHE A 122 -23.11 37.51 -11.99
CA PHE A 122 -22.27 37.57 -10.80
C PHE A 122 -22.95 38.43 -9.74
N VAL A 123 -22.78 38.07 -8.47
CA VAL A 123 -23.27 38.87 -7.34
C VAL A 123 -22.12 39.77 -6.88
N ASP A 124 -22.35 41.08 -6.81
CA ASP A 124 -21.31 42.07 -6.49
C ASP A 124 -20.99 42.15 -4.98
N THR A 125 -21.36 41.13 -4.19
CA THR A 125 -21.00 40.98 -2.77
C THR A 125 -19.79 40.06 -2.62
N TYR A 126 -18.84 40.45 -1.77
CA TYR A 126 -17.68 39.63 -1.46
C TYR A 126 -18.10 38.32 -0.77
N PRO A 127 -17.51 37.17 -1.13
CA PRO A 127 -17.75 35.92 -0.41
C PRO A 127 -17.14 36.00 1.00
N GLU A 128 -17.98 35.76 2.00
CA GLU A 128 -17.64 35.82 3.43
C GLU A 128 -16.63 34.73 3.87
N VAL A 129 -16.45 33.68 3.04
CA VAL A 129 -15.42 32.64 3.19
C VAL A 129 -14.72 32.44 1.85
N ILE A 130 -13.39 32.60 1.84
CA ILE A 130 -12.51 32.25 0.72
C ILE A 130 -11.62 31.10 1.20
N GLY A 131 -12.00 29.86 0.87
CA GLY A 131 -11.21 28.67 1.15
C GLY A 131 -10.29 28.31 -0.02
N ASN A 132 -9.06 27.89 0.29
CA ASN A 132 -8.08 27.43 -0.71
C ASN A 132 -8.41 26.01 -1.19
N GLY A 133 -9.39 25.88 -2.09
CA GLY A 133 -9.75 24.60 -2.70
C GLY A 133 -8.69 24.13 -3.70
N GLY A 134 -7.98 23.05 -3.34
CA GLY A 134 -6.97 22.37 -4.14
C GLY A 134 -6.41 21.15 -3.41
N ASP A 135 -5.43 20.46 -3.99
CA ASP A 135 -4.87 19.20 -3.47
C ASP A 135 -4.07 19.36 -2.16
N GLU A 136 -3.88 20.60 -1.69
CA GLU A 136 -3.19 20.97 -0.42
C GLU A 136 -4.19 21.42 0.68
N CYS A 137 -5.49 21.13 0.54
CA CYS A 137 -6.50 21.44 1.55
C CYS A 137 -6.66 20.28 2.55
N GLU A 138 -6.29 20.49 3.82
CA GLU A 138 -6.38 19.49 4.90
C GLU A 138 -7.82 19.05 5.23
N VAL A 139 -8.82 19.87 4.89
CA VAL A 139 -10.25 19.60 5.19
C VAL A 139 -10.97 19.08 3.94
N PRO A 140 -11.60 17.88 3.99
CA PRO A 140 -12.34 17.33 2.86
C PRO A 140 -13.45 18.25 2.35
N THR A 141 -13.58 18.39 1.03
CA THR A 141 -14.58 19.25 0.36
C THR A 141 -16.03 18.94 0.77
N VAL A 142 -16.31 17.70 1.19
CA VAL A 142 -17.60 17.26 1.74
C VAL A 142 -17.96 17.99 3.05
N GLU A 143 -16.99 18.22 3.93
CA GLU A 143 -17.20 18.85 5.23
C GLU A 143 -17.38 20.36 5.09
N ILE A 144 -16.60 21.00 4.20
CA ILE A 144 -16.81 22.39 3.77
C ILE A 144 -18.25 22.59 3.24
N GLY A 145 -18.83 21.56 2.59
CA GLY A 145 -20.23 21.53 2.17
C GLY A 145 -21.24 21.50 3.34
N ARG A 146 -20.94 20.77 4.42
CA ARG A 146 -21.81 20.61 5.60
C ARG A 146 -21.95 21.88 6.44
N HIS A 147 -20.97 22.78 6.42
CA HIS A 147 -20.98 24.02 7.19
C HIS A 147 -21.87 25.14 6.59
N ARG A 148 -22.56 24.88 5.47
CA ARG A 148 -23.53 25.82 4.87
C ARG A 148 -24.85 25.85 5.63
N LYS A 149 -25.11 26.95 6.34
CA LYS A 149 -26.45 27.24 6.90
C LYS A 149 -27.50 27.32 5.77
N PRO A 150 -28.68 26.69 5.92
CA PRO A 150 -29.77 26.82 4.96
C PRO A 150 -30.36 28.24 4.97
N LYS A 151 -30.82 28.72 3.81
CA LYS A 151 -31.41 30.05 3.63
C LYS A 151 -32.91 29.89 3.26
N PRO A 152 -33.83 30.68 3.84
CA PRO A 152 -35.27 30.50 3.61
C PRO A 152 -35.68 30.77 2.14
N PRO A 153 -36.78 30.16 1.68
CA PRO A 153 -37.28 30.34 0.31
C PRO A 153 -37.80 31.76 0.07
N ALA A 154 -37.55 32.30 -1.13
CA ALA A 154 -38.01 33.63 -1.53
C ALA A 154 -39.40 33.58 -2.18
N VAL A 155 -40.23 34.60 -1.91
CA VAL A 155 -41.59 34.75 -2.44
C VAL A 155 -41.57 35.24 -3.90
N THR A 156 -42.49 34.73 -4.71
CA THR A 156 -42.66 35.13 -6.11
C THR A 156 -43.46 36.43 -6.24
N THR A 157 -42.87 37.48 -6.83
CA THR A 157 -43.59 38.69 -7.26
C THR A 157 -43.24 39.07 -8.70
N VAL A 158 -44.17 39.73 -9.39
CA VAL A 158 -44.18 39.89 -10.86
C VAL A 158 -44.04 41.37 -11.25
N ALA A 159 -43.66 41.60 -12.52
CA ALA A 159 -43.68 42.87 -13.27
C ALA A 159 -42.42 43.76 -13.24
N ALA A 160 -42.26 44.51 -14.33
CA ALA A 160 -41.28 45.58 -14.56
C ALA A 160 -41.97 46.95 -14.31
N THR A 161 -41.39 48.14 -14.47
CA THR A 161 -40.31 48.60 -15.39
C THR A 161 -39.75 49.96 -14.92
N ALA A 162 -38.65 50.40 -15.54
CA ALA A 162 -38.22 51.81 -15.70
C ALA A 162 -37.67 52.61 -14.48
N LEU A 163 -36.40 53.00 -14.62
CA LEU A 163 -35.84 54.31 -14.21
C LEU A 163 -36.24 55.39 -15.26
N PRO A 164 -36.03 56.72 -15.11
CA PRO A 164 -35.03 57.39 -14.25
C PRO A 164 -35.41 58.79 -13.65
N ILE A 165 -34.43 59.42 -12.93
CA ILE A 165 -34.22 60.90 -12.78
C ILE A 165 -35.28 61.72 -11.97
N ASN A 166 -35.01 62.91 -11.41
CA ASN A 166 -33.88 63.46 -10.60
C ASN A 166 -34.29 64.83 -9.97
N ALA A 167 -33.58 65.28 -8.92
CA ALA A 167 -33.45 66.66 -8.40
C ALA A 167 -34.63 67.44 -7.72
N GLY A 168 -34.37 67.94 -6.49
CA GLY A 168 -34.96 69.15 -5.88
C GLY A 168 -36.30 69.00 -5.10
N GLY A 169 -36.51 69.65 -3.95
CA GLY A 169 -35.58 70.41 -3.09
C GLY A 169 -36.25 71.02 -1.82
N ASP A 170 -35.55 70.89 -0.68
CA ASP A 170 -35.56 71.71 0.58
C ASP A 170 -36.75 72.64 0.95
N ARG A 171 -37.39 72.41 2.12
CA ARG A 171 -37.45 73.37 3.27
C ARG A 171 -38.27 72.93 4.50
N SER A 172 -37.86 73.42 5.67
CA SER A 172 -38.51 73.29 7.01
C SER A 172 -39.67 74.31 7.21
N PRO A 173 -40.48 74.31 8.31
CA PRO A 173 -40.06 74.30 9.73
C PRO A 173 -40.79 73.28 10.65
N GLY A 174 -40.35 73.16 11.91
CA GLY A 174 -40.88 72.21 12.91
C GLY A 174 -41.45 72.87 14.19
N ALA A 175 -41.82 72.05 15.18
CA ALA A 175 -42.36 72.50 16.47
C ALA A 175 -41.98 71.54 17.64
N ILE A 176 -42.15 72.01 18.88
CA ILE A 176 -41.73 71.39 20.15
C ILE A 176 -42.96 71.10 21.03
N SER A 177 -42.99 69.99 21.80
CA SER A 177 -43.55 69.94 23.19
C SER A 177 -43.53 68.57 23.88
N ARG A 178 -43.48 68.60 25.23
CA ARG A 178 -43.84 67.50 26.17
C ARG A 178 -44.25 68.10 27.52
N MET A 179 -44.95 67.28 28.35
CA MET A 179 -44.99 67.28 29.83
C MET A 179 -46.22 67.84 30.57
N GLY A 180 -46.75 67.10 31.57
CA GLY A 180 -47.83 67.52 32.50
C GLY A 180 -48.40 66.38 33.40
N SER A 181 -48.67 66.68 34.69
CA SER A 181 -49.19 65.87 35.84
C SER A 181 -50.30 64.82 35.56
N ASN A 182 -50.54 63.69 36.28
CA ASN A 182 -50.24 63.14 37.63
C ASN A 182 -51.19 63.52 38.83
N ARG A 183 -51.91 62.55 39.44
CA ARG A 183 -52.24 62.40 40.90
C ARG A 183 -53.06 61.14 41.31
N GLU A 184 -53.26 60.91 42.62
CA GLU A 184 -53.49 59.59 43.30
C GLU A 184 -54.83 59.44 44.11
N SER A 185 -54.98 58.32 44.89
CA SER A 185 -55.94 58.02 46.02
C SER A 185 -57.28 57.30 45.70
N PHE A 186 -57.90 56.40 46.51
CA PHE A 186 -57.59 55.66 47.78
C PHE A 186 -58.57 54.43 47.98
N GLU A 187 -58.34 53.53 48.95
CA GLU A 187 -59.05 52.23 49.22
C GLU A 187 -60.28 52.36 50.20
N PRO A 188 -61.24 51.38 50.41
CA PRO A 188 -61.02 50.10 51.19
C PRO A 188 -62.03 48.87 51.10
N VAL A 189 -61.57 47.60 51.37
CA VAL A 189 -62.08 46.53 52.35
C VAL A 189 -63.62 46.15 52.47
N PRO A 190 -64.17 44.93 52.88
CA PRO A 190 -63.73 43.51 53.13
C PRO A 190 -64.66 42.28 52.67
N LEU A 191 -64.23 41.00 52.91
CA LEU A 191 -64.96 39.72 53.37
C LEU A 191 -66.25 39.15 52.65
N ARG A 192 -66.61 37.83 52.57
CA ARG A 192 -66.01 36.47 52.83
C ARG A 192 -66.86 35.25 52.26
N ARG A 193 -66.22 34.11 51.89
CA ARG A 193 -66.75 32.70 51.62
C ARG A 193 -67.67 32.45 50.38
N THR A 194 -67.73 31.29 49.68
CA THR A 194 -67.15 29.91 49.80
C THR A 194 -67.09 29.15 48.42
N GLN A 195 -66.07 28.28 48.18
CA GLN A 195 -65.98 27.10 47.23
C GLN A 195 -66.29 27.30 45.70
N THR A 196 -65.66 26.63 44.69
CA THR A 196 -64.53 25.66 44.57
C THR A 196 -63.83 25.76 43.19
N GLY A 197 -62.48 25.67 43.14
CA GLY A 197 -61.68 25.12 42.00
C GLY A 197 -61.36 26.00 40.78
N TYR A 198 -60.10 26.41 40.57
CA TYR A 198 -59.63 27.21 39.40
C TYR A 198 -58.08 27.31 39.26
N SER A 199 -57.60 27.63 38.04
CA SER A 199 -56.43 28.50 37.68
C SER A 199 -54.96 28.06 37.94
N THR A 200 -53.90 28.54 37.23
CA THR A 200 -53.73 29.23 35.90
C THR A 200 -52.27 29.22 35.39
N ILE A 201 -52.10 29.01 34.06
CA ILE A 201 -51.31 29.76 33.04
C ILE A 201 -50.34 30.90 33.49
N SER A 202 -49.11 30.98 32.92
CA SER A 202 -48.54 32.19 32.23
C SER A 202 -47.04 32.12 31.79
N GLU A 203 -46.73 32.77 30.66
CA GLU A 203 -45.46 33.38 30.20
C GLU A 203 -45.74 34.87 29.81
N PRO A 204 -44.83 35.76 29.32
CA PRO A 204 -43.36 35.67 29.08
C PRO A 204 -42.53 36.87 29.61
N SER A 205 -41.19 36.86 29.45
CA SER A 205 -40.35 38.01 28.94
C SER A 205 -38.83 37.72 28.95
N GLU A 206 -38.11 38.16 27.90
CA GLU A 206 -36.63 38.07 27.76
C GLU A 206 -35.93 39.42 28.05
N PRO A 207 -34.59 39.44 28.21
CA PRO A 207 -33.77 39.90 27.06
C PRO A 207 -32.48 39.08 26.78
N ILE A 208 -31.80 39.41 25.67
CA ILE A 208 -30.77 38.62 24.97
C ILE A 208 -29.36 39.31 25.06
N ILE A 209 -28.30 38.65 24.55
CA ILE A 209 -26.97 39.17 24.10
C ILE A 209 -25.83 39.11 25.17
N PRO A 210 -24.54 38.79 24.86
CA PRO A 210 -23.91 38.16 23.66
C PRO A 210 -23.09 36.87 23.97
N ALA A 211 -22.38 36.33 22.97
CA ALA A 211 -21.36 35.27 23.14
C ALA A 211 -19.91 35.84 23.19
N GLY A 212 -18.95 35.12 23.81
CA GLY A 212 -17.53 35.44 23.63
C GLY A 212 -16.48 34.70 24.48
N LYS A 213 -15.54 34.04 23.78
CA LYS A 213 -14.14 33.70 24.14
C LYS A 213 -13.83 32.65 25.22
N ASN A 214 -12.86 31.79 24.87
CA ASN A 214 -12.14 30.89 25.77
C ASN A 214 -11.08 31.64 26.59
N THR A 215 -10.83 31.23 27.84
CA THR A 215 -9.46 31.15 28.42
C THR A 215 -9.46 30.26 29.68
N PRO A 216 -8.44 29.41 29.92
CA PRO A 216 -8.43 28.51 31.07
C PRO A 216 -7.50 28.98 32.21
N ALA A 217 -7.92 28.86 33.48
CA ALA A 217 -7.00 28.90 34.63
C ALA A 217 -7.58 28.27 35.93
N ARG A 218 -6.90 27.21 36.40
CA ARG A 218 -6.36 27.00 37.77
C ARG A 218 -7.23 27.15 39.04
N TYR A 219 -7.30 26.03 39.76
CA TYR A 219 -7.03 25.84 41.21
C TYR A 219 -7.92 26.48 42.29
N LEU A 220 -8.54 25.59 43.08
CA LEU A 220 -8.39 25.46 44.55
C LEU A 220 -7.75 26.64 45.31
N ASP A 221 -8.51 27.25 46.24
CA ASP A 221 -8.32 27.01 47.68
C ASP A 221 -9.65 27.27 48.45
N ASN A 222 -9.63 27.20 49.79
CA ASN A 222 -10.77 26.91 50.66
C ASN A 222 -11.34 28.08 51.49
N SER A 223 -12.51 27.82 52.08
CA SER A 223 -13.05 28.44 53.31
C SER A 223 -13.64 29.87 53.20
N VAL A 224 -14.61 30.30 54.02
CA VAL A 224 -15.20 29.71 55.24
C VAL A 224 -16.74 29.78 55.21
N ALA A 225 -17.43 28.66 55.49
CA ALA A 225 -18.82 28.62 55.97
C ALA A 225 -19.09 27.28 56.68
N PRO A 226 -19.94 27.22 57.74
CA PRO A 226 -20.20 25.97 58.45
C PRO A 226 -21.06 25.01 57.60
N HIS A 227 -20.49 23.85 57.24
CA HIS A 227 -21.16 22.84 56.43
C HIS A 227 -22.12 22.00 57.30
N ASP A 228 -23.43 22.18 57.13
CA ASP A 228 -24.45 21.33 57.78
C ASP A 228 -24.55 19.98 57.07
N ASP A 229 -23.80 18.98 57.55
CA ASP A 229 -23.79 17.63 56.99
C ASP A 229 -25.15 16.92 57.00
N ARG A 230 -26.16 17.46 57.70
CA ARG A 230 -27.52 16.91 57.69
C ARG A 230 -28.36 17.31 56.46
N ARG A 231 -27.77 18.02 55.50
CA ARG A 231 -28.45 18.50 54.27
C ARG A 231 -27.93 17.95 52.94
N ARG A 232 -26.98 17.02 52.94
CA ARG A 232 -26.55 16.33 51.71
C ARG A 232 -27.72 15.57 51.09
N SER A 233 -27.97 15.76 49.80
CA SER A 233 -29.07 15.06 49.12
C SER A 233 -28.72 13.58 48.91
N PHE A 234 -29.73 12.71 48.79
CA PHE A 234 -29.49 11.27 48.57
C PHE A 234 -28.71 11.00 47.26
N ILE A 235 -28.96 11.82 46.22
CA ILE A 235 -28.25 11.78 44.95
C ILE A 235 -26.78 12.20 45.11
N GLU A 236 -26.52 13.25 45.89
CA GLU A 236 -25.17 13.76 46.17
C GLU A 236 -24.34 12.78 46.99
N LEU A 237 -24.95 12.10 47.98
CA LEU A 237 -24.33 11.00 48.70
C LEU A 237 -23.94 9.86 47.74
N HIS A 238 -24.86 9.40 46.88
CA HIS A 238 -24.58 8.33 45.92
C HIS A 238 -23.53 8.72 44.86
N GLN A 239 -23.49 10.00 44.45
CA GLN A 239 -22.46 10.50 43.54
C GLN A 239 -21.09 10.67 44.22
N ALA A 240 -21.05 11.00 45.51
CA ALA A 240 -19.81 10.99 46.29
C ALA A 240 -19.29 9.56 46.49
N GLU A 241 -20.17 8.62 46.81
CA GLU A 241 -19.88 7.20 46.98
C GLU A 241 -19.37 6.55 45.68
N MET A 242 -20.03 6.78 44.53
CA MET A 242 -19.53 6.34 43.22
C MET A 242 -18.14 6.90 42.92
N ARG A 243 -17.91 8.21 43.14
CA ARG A 243 -16.61 8.84 42.87
C ARG A 243 -15.50 8.34 43.80
N GLN A 244 -15.84 7.99 45.04
CA GLN A 244 -14.90 7.38 45.99
C GLN A 244 -14.60 5.92 45.60
N ALA A 245 -15.60 5.16 45.15
CA ALA A 245 -15.41 3.80 44.64
C ALA A 245 -14.57 3.78 43.35
N GLU A 246 -14.80 4.71 42.42
CA GLU A 246 -14.01 4.92 41.20
C GLU A 246 -12.56 5.26 41.54
N GLY A 247 -12.33 6.21 42.45
CA GLY A 247 -10.98 6.56 42.92
C GLY A 247 -10.25 5.41 43.60
N LEU A 248 -10.95 4.58 44.38
CA LEU A 248 -10.39 3.37 45.00
C LEU A 248 -10.10 2.29 43.95
N ALA A 249 -10.97 2.09 42.97
CA ALA A 249 -10.75 1.16 41.86
C ALA A 249 -9.50 1.56 41.05
N PHE A 250 -9.35 2.85 40.74
CA PHE A 250 -8.17 3.38 40.03
C PHE A 250 -6.89 3.21 40.87
N ALA A 251 -6.94 3.51 42.18
CA ALA A 251 -5.81 3.34 43.10
C ALA A 251 -5.48 1.86 43.41
N ASN A 252 -6.38 0.92 43.10
CA ASN A 252 -6.12 -0.51 43.17
C ASN A 252 -5.54 -1.02 41.84
N ALA A 253 -6.11 -0.59 40.69
CA ALA A 253 -5.60 -0.90 39.36
C ALA A 253 -4.12 -0.47 39.19
N LEU A 254 -3.75 0.70 39.71
CA LEU A 254 -2.36 1.18 39.71
C LEU A 254 -1.41 0.30 40.56
N ARG A 255 -1.93 -0.42 41.56
CA ARG A 255 -1.16 -1.33 42.43
C ARG A 255 -1.15 -2.77 41.93
N SER A 256 -2.12 -3.19 41.12
CA SER A 256 -2.11 -4.48 40.41
C SER A 256 -1.40 -4.45 39.06
N GLY A 257 -0.99 -3.28 38.57
CA GLY A 257 -0.32 -3.11 37.26
C GLY A 257 1.19 -3.36 37.23
N GLY A 258 1.80 -3.83 38.34
CA GLY A 258 3.21 -4.21 38.39
C GLY A 258 3.44 -5.69 38.02
N PRO A 259 4.55 -6.05 37.36
CA PRO A 259 4.83 -7.44 36.97
C PRO A 259 5.02 -8.35 38.20
N THR A 260 4.59 -9.60 38.06
CA THR A 260 4.50 -10.57 39.16
C THR A 260 5.84 -11.21 39.54
N ALA A 261 6.08 -11.30 40.85
CA ALA A 261 6.92 -12.31 41.47
C ALA A 261 6.08 -13.04 42.53
N GLN A 262 6.07 -14.38 42.51
CA GLN A 262 5.14 -15.19 43.30
C GLN A 262 5.72 -15.60 44.66
N SER A 263 4.93 -15.51 45.72
CA SER A 263 5.14 -16.25 46.97
C SER A 263 3.82 -16.44 47.73
N ALA A 264 3.56 -17.65 48.24
CA ALA A 264 2.31 -18.02 48.91
C ALA A 264 2.25 -17.56 50.39
N PRO A 265 1.04 -17.40 50.97
CA PRO A 265 0.88 -16.86 52.32
C PRO A 265 1.12 -17.92 53.43
N GLY A 266 1.83 -17.51 54.49
CA GLY A 266 1.98 -18.22 55.76
C GLY A 266 1.96 -17.23 56.94
N PRO A 267 1.37 -17.55 58.12
CA PRO A 267 0.93 -16.52 59.06
C PRO A 267 1.88 -16.26 60.24
N SER A 268 2.02 -14.99 60.65
CA SER A 268 2.16 -14.55 62.06
C SER A 268 1.99 -13.03 62.22
N PRO A 269 1.48 -12.52 63.36
CA PRO A 269 1.24 -11.08 63.57
C PRO A 269 2.25 -10.40 64.51
N ARG A 270 2.52 -9.10 64.30
CA ARG A 270 2.62 -8.01 65.32
C ARG A 270 3.03 -6.66 64.71
N THR A 271 2.49 -5.58 65.27
CA THR A 271 2.84 -4.16 65.14
C THR A 271 3.78 -3.71 66.29
N PRO A 272 4.29 -2.46 66.34
CA PRO A 272 4.56 -1.46 65.28
C PRO A 272 5.96 -0.77 65.37
N GLU A 273 6.31 0.03 64.35
CA GLU A 273 7.17 1.24 64.43
C GLU A 273 8.67 1.06 64.86
N PRO A 274 9.57 2.08 64.74
CA PRO A 274 9.35 3.51 64.42
C PRO A 274 10.09 4.05 63.18
N THR A 275 10.01 5.37 63.03
CA THR A 275 10.43 6.21 61.90
C THR A 275 11.87 6.76 61.99
N LEU A 276 12.28 7.45 60.91
CA LEU A 276 13.11 8.68 60.85
C LEU A 276 14.65 8.64 60.59
N VAL A 277 15.04 9.57 59.70
CA VAL A 277 16.33 10.21 59.35
C VAL A 277 17.64 9.42 59.11
N THR A 278 17.98 9.28 57.82
CA THR A 278 18.98 10.09 57.07
C THR A 278 20.49 10.06 57.43
N GLU A 279 21.28 9.99 56.34
CA GLU A 279 22.73 10.29 56.17
C GLU A 279 23.78 9.41 56.87
N GLY A 280 24.51 8.65 56.03
CA GLY A 280 25.75 7.96 56.38
C GLY A 280 26.94 8.55 55.63
N VAL A 281 28.01 8.87 56.36
CA VAL A 281 29.31 9.31 55.82
C VAL A 281 30.22 8.11 55.54
N MET A 282 31.24 8.31 54.72
CA MET A 282 32.28 7.33 54.34
C MET A 282 32.93 6.62 55.54
N THR A 283 33.25 5.33 55.41
CA THR A 283 34.55 4.79 55.88
C THR A 283 34.92 3.45 55.23
N GLU A 284 36.05 3.48 54.50
CA GLU A 284 37.17 2.53 54.38
C GLU A 284 37.03 0.98 54.52
N SER A 285 37.83 0.30 53.68
CA SER A 285 38.02 -1.16 53.57
C SER A 285 38.92 -1.75 54.68
N PRO A 286 39.08 -3.09 54.79
CA PRO A 286 40.17 -3.75 54.03
C PRO A 286 40.01 -5.25 53.63
N THR A 287 40.67 -5.61 52.52
CA THR A 287 41.39 -6.85 52.16
C THR A 287 40.87 -8.27 52.53
N SER A 288 40.62 -9.09 51.50
CA SER A 288 41.08 -10.50 51.42
C SER A 288 41.17 -10.99 49.96
N LEU A 289 41.83 -12.13 49.70
CA LEU A 289 42.29 -12.60 48.38
C LEU A 289 41.45 -13.72 47.73
N ASP A 290 41.80 -14.01 46.47
CA ASP A 290 41.60 -15.22 45.66
C ASP A 290 40.23 -15.55 45.02
N SER A 291 40.33 -16.20 43.84
CA SER A 291 39.22 -16.57 42.94
C SER A 291 39.31 -18.06 42.55
N PRO A 292 38.20 -18.84 42.59
CA PRO A 292 38.21 -20.26 42.18
C PRO A 292 38.21 -20.46 40.63
N PRO A 293 38.54 -21.67 40.14
CA PRO A 293 39.00 -21.86 38.75
C PRO A 293 37.99 -22.49 37.77
N THR A 294 38.32 -22.39 36.48
CA THR A 294 37.69 -23.10 35.35
C THR A 294 38.36 -24.47 35.11
N LEU A 295 37.61 -25.48 34.64
CA LEU A 295 38.15 -26.76 34.15
C LEU A 295 37.91 -26.94 32.65
N ALA A 296 38.78 -27.72 31.98
CA ALA A 296 38.96 -27.70 30.53
C ALA A 296 38.72 -29.05 29.83
N LEU A 297 38.59 -29.01 28.49
CA LEU A 297 38.57 -30.19 27.62
C LEU A 297 39.98 -30.80 27.46
N PRO A 298 40.09 -32.13 27.24
CA PRO A 298 41.32 -32.75 26.75
C PRO A 298 41.47 -32.63 25.22
N THR A 299 42.70 -32.44 24.74
CA THR A 299 43.13 -32.47 23.33
C THR A 299 44.51 -33.12 23.27
N PHE A 300 44.84 -33.91 22.22
CA PHE A 300 46.18 -34.20 21.63
C PHE A 300 46.10 -35.45 20.73
N PRO A 301 47.02 -35.70 19.76
CA PRO A 301 47.81 -34.76 18.93
C PRO A 301 47.74 -35.09 17.40
N TYR A 302 48.40 -34.27 16.56
CA TYR A 302 48.69 -34.51 15.13
C TYR A 302 50.13 -35.11 14.96
N PRO A 303 50.48 -35.89 13.90
CA PRO A 303 50.84 -35.27 12.59
C PRO A 303 50.75 -36.09 11.26
N SER A 304 50.61 -35.35 10.15
CA SER A 304 51.24 -35.53 8.82
C SER A 304 50.85 -36.61 7.77
N THR A 305 50.89 -36.13 6.51
CA THR A 305 51.25 -36.79 5.20
C THR A 305 50.28 -37.69 4.40
N VAL A 306 49.77 -37.11 3.30
CA VAL A 306 49.77 -37.59 1.87
C VAL A 306 49.44 -39.07 1.56
N GLY A 307 48.38 -39.28 0.77
CA GLY A 307 48.12 -40.52 -0.01
C GLY A 307 46.87 -40.41 -0.90
N GLN A 308 46.83 -41.09 -2.06
CA GLN A 308 45.64 -41.25 -2.91
C GLN A 308 45.09 -42.72 -2.83
N PRO A 309 44.36 -43.33 -3.80
CA PRO A 309 42.99 -43.75 -3.49
C PRO A 309 42.64 -45.23 -3.80
N HIS A 310 41.98 -45.94 -2.88
CA HIS A 310 41.62 -47.34 -3.07
C HIS A 310 40.16 -47.67 -2.67
N THR A 311 39.40 -48.21 -3.63
CA THR A 311 38.23 -49.09 -3.44
C THR A 311 38.71 -50.57 -3.62
N PRO A 312 37.90 -51.65 -3.54
CA PRO A 312 36.43 -51.76 -3.37
C PRO A 312 35.93 -52.91 -2.44
N GLN A 313 34.60 -53.22 -2.49
CA GLN A 313 33.95 -54.54 -2.23
C GLN A 313 33.98 -55.18 -0.81
N VAL A 314 33.14 -56.18 -0.42
CA VAL A 314 31.68 -56.47 -0.62
C VAL A 314 31.22 -57.64 0.30
N HIS A 315 29.90 -57.91 0.38
CA HIS A 315 29.20 -59.13 0.89
C HIS A 315 28.90 -59.35 2.41
N THR A 316 27.67 -58.98 2.80
CA THR A 316 26.57 -59.87 3.30
C THR A 316 26.85 -61.21 4.02
N LYS A 317 26.14 -61.45 5.14
CA LYS A 317 25.35 -62.69 5.35
C LYS A 317 24.24 -62.58 6.43
N GLU A 318 23.07 -63.13 6.09
CA GLU A 318 21.89 -63.50 6.91
C GLU A 318 21.91 -65.06 7.09
N PRO A 319 20.87 -65.80 7.60
CA PRO A 319 19.50 -65.48 8.10
C PRO A 319 19.37 -65.98 9.59
N PRO A 320 18.34 -66.67 10.17
CA PRO A 320 16.96 -67.00 9.72
C PRO A 320 15.78 -67.06 10.74
N GLN A 321 14.57 -67.03 10.17
CA GLN A 321 13.37 -67.87 10.47
C GLN A 321 12.27 -67.51 11.51
N VAL A 322 11.07 -68.04 11.21
CA VAL A 322 9.69 -67.59 11.52
C VAL A 322 8.72 -68.80 11.34
N PRO A 323 7.45 -68.86 11.84
CA PRO A 323 6.31 -68.22 11.12
C PRO A 323 4.97 -67.90 11.88
N GLN A 324 4.17 -67.03 11.24
CA GLN A 324 2.69 -67.05 10.99
C GLN A 324 1.65 -67.51 12.04
N HIS A 325 0.55 -66.75 12.18
CA HIS A 325 -0.74 -66.96 11.45
C HIS A 325 -1.75 -65.78 11.66
N SER A 326 -2.91 -65.80 10.97
CA SER A 326 -3.92 -64.69 10.88
C SER A 326 -5.37 -65.23 10.83
N PRO A 327 -6.47 -64.41 10.82
CA PRO A 327 -6.99 -63.83 9.55
C PRO A 327 -7.91 -62.56 9.59
N ALA A 328 -7.85 -61.77 8.49
CA ALA A 328 -8.93 -61.06 7.72
C ALA A 328 -10.01 -60.16 8.43
N ALA A 329 -10.80 -59.28 7.78
CA ALA A 329 -11.13 -58.96 6.37
C ALA A 329 -11.82 -57.54 6.32
N ARG A 330 -12.26 -56.86 5.22
CA ARG A 330 -12.17 -56.93 3.73
C ARG A 330 -12.81 -55.65 3.13
N ASN A 331 -12.18 -54.93 2.17
CA ASN A 331 -12.84 -54.38 0.94
C ASN A 331 -11.82 -53.70 -0.03
N PRO A 332 -12.15 -53.50 -1.34
CA PRO A 332 -11.14 -53.60 -2.41
C PRO A 332 -10.98 -52.40 -3.36
N GLN A 333 -9.98 -52.49 -4.25
CA GLN A 333 -9.89 -51.80 -5.55
C GLN A 333 -9.61 -52.82 -6.66
N GLU A 334 -9.96 -52.49 -7.92
CA GLU A 334 -9.61 -53.27 -9.12
C GLU A 334 -8.77 -52.45 -10.10
N THR A 335 -8.03 -53.14 -10.98
CA THR A 335 -7.07 -52.58 -11.96
C THR A 335 -7.32 -53.12 -13.36
N TRP A 336 -7.17 -52.28 -14.39
CA TRP A 336 -7.13 -52.72 -15.79
C TRP A 336 -6.04 -52.01 -16.60
N HIS A 337 -5.30 -52.78 -17.40
CA HIS A 337 -4.35 -52.32 -18.42
C HIS A 337 -4.84 -52.70 -19.82
N PRO A 338 -4.53 -51.92 -20.87
CA PRO A 338 -4.61 -52.37 -22.28
C PRO A 338 -3.24 -52.50 -22.97
N GLN A 339 -3.16 -53.38 -23.97
CA GLN A 339 -2.01 -53.59 -24.88
C GLN A 339 -2.30 -53.01 -26.30
N PRO A 340 -1.27 -52.85 -27.17
CA PRO A 340 -1.44 -52.40 -28.57
C PRO A 340 -1.36 -53.54 -29.64
N PRO A 341 -2.16 -53.48 -30.73
CA PRO A 341 -1.91 -54.11 -32.04
C PRO A 341 -1.30 -53.09 -33.07
N GLN A 342 -0.36 -53.40 -33.98
CA GLN A 342 -0.34 -54.33 -35.14
C GLN A 342 -1.23 -53.85 -36.32
N HIS A 343 -0.88 -53.96 -37.63
CA HIS A 343 0.15 -54.74 -38.34
C HIS A 343 0.48 -54.18 -39.78
N ILE A 344 1.29 -54.91 -40.59
CA ILE A 344 1.38 -54.96 -42.10
C ILE A 344 2.42 -54.08 -42.88
N HIS A 345 2.97 -54.67 -43.95
CA HIS A 345 3.98 -54.21 -44.94
C HIS A 345 3.36 -53.41 -46.15
N THR A 346 4.00 -52.93 -47.24
CA THR A 346 5.17 -53.39 -48.07
C THR A 346 5.81 -52.29 -48.96
N GLN A 347 7.15 -52.35 -49.16
CA GLN A 347 7.93 -52.03 -50.39
C GLN A 347 7.90 -50.58 -50.99
N SER A 348 8.92 -50.05 -51.71
CA SER A 348 10.23 -50.57 -52.21
C SER A 348 11.33 -49.47 -52.39
N ASN A 349 12.59 -49.92 -52.55
CA ASN A 349 13.73 -49.32 -53.31
C ASN A 349 14.02 -47.80 -53.21
N GLN A 350 15.16 -47.34 -52.68
CA GLN A 350 16.51 -47.51 -53.28
C GLN A 350 17.67 -47.13 -52.34
N SER A 351 18.87 -47.66 -52.60
CA SER A 351 20.19 -47.35 -51.99
C SER A 351 20.90 -46.20 -52.78
N PRO A 352 22.09 -45.64 -52.41
CA PRO A 352 23.12 -46.19 -51.51
C PRO A 352 23.77 -45.24 -50.46
N ASP A 353 24.57 -45.85 -49.59
CA ASP A 353 25.63 -45.28 -48.74
C ASP A 353 26.85 -44.91 -49.62
N PRO A 354 27.76 -43.96 -49.24
CA PRO A 354 28.81 -44.30 -48.27
C PRO A 354 29.24 -43.19 -47.28
N GLN A 355 29.57 -43.59 -46.05
CA GLN A 355 30.87 -43.41 -45.32
C GLN A 355 31.61 -42.03 -45.39
N ASP A 356 32.27 -41.52 -44.35
CA ASP A 356 32.90 -42.25 -43.23
C ASP A 356 33.09 -41.43 -41.91
N ARG A 357 33.46 -42.18 -40.86
CA ARG A 357 34.20 -41.90 -39.60
C ARG A 357 35.08 -40.61 -39.51
N PHE A 358 35.50 -40.07 -38.34
CA PHE A 358 35.74 -40.63 -36.99
C PHE A 358 36.02 -39.51 -35.92
N GLN A 359 35.95 -39.87 -34.62
CA GLN A 359 36.72 -39.32 -33.45
C GLN A 359 36.54 -37.84 -33.01
N ARG A 360 37.06 -37.37 -31.85
CA ARG A 360 36.87 -37.76 -30.40
C ARG A 360 37.65 -36.79 -29.46
N ALA A 361 36.96 -35.81 -28.83
CA ALA A 361 37.31 -35.11 -27.55
C ALA A 361 38.70 -34.40 -27.43
N PRO A 362 39.09 -33.74 -26.30
CA PRO A 362 38.35 -33.21 -25.13
C PRO A 362 38.62 -31.69 -24.85
N ASN A 363 38.38 -31.21 -23.61
CA ASN A 363 38.76 -29.92 -22.96
C ASN A 363 37.64 -28.82 -22.85
N PRO A 364 37.69 -27.86 -21.87
CA PRO A 364 37.01 -28.06 -20.58
C PRO A 364 36.21 -26.83 -20.07
N ASP A 365 35.75 -26.87 -18.82
CA ASP A 365 34.87 -25.87 -18.17
C ASP A 365 35.42 -24.43 -18.10
N GLN A 366 34.59 -23.45 -18.49
CA GLN A 366 34.55 -22.10 -17.91
C GLN A 366 33.10 -21.59 -17.82
N SER A 367 32.78 -20.84 -16.75
CA SER A 367 31.41 -20.47 -16.39
C SER A 367 30.83 -19.31 -17.25
N PRO A 368 29.56 -19.36 -17.68
CA PRO A 368 28.93 -18.26 -18.40
C PRO A 368 28.63 -17.07 -17.47
N SER A 369 29.32 -15.95 -17.69
CA SER A 369 29.04 -14.69 -16.98
C SER A 369 27.88 -13.93 -17.64
N SER A 370 27.00 -13.34 -16.83
CA SER A 370 25.72 -12.78 -17.26
C SER A 370 25.84 -11.51 -18.11
N VAL A 371 25.18 -11.47 -19.28
CA VAL A 371 25.14 -10.31 -20.19
C VAL A 371 23.74 -9.69 -20.23
N TYR A 372 23.42 -8.81 -19.28
CA TYR A 372 22.23 -7.94 -19.34
C TYR A 372 22.47 -6.60 -18.63
N SER A 373 22.50 -5.50 -19.40
CA SER A 373 22.31 -4.12 -18.91
C SER A 373 22.13 -3.15 -20.07
N THR A 374 20.87 -2.75 -20.32
CA THR A 374 20.51 -1.54 -21.06
C THR A 374 19.85 -0.54 -20.09
N HIS A 375 19.62 0.71 -20.50
CA HIS A 375 19.16 1.77 -19.59
C HIS A 375 18.00 2.57 -20.16
N SER A 376 16.96 2.80 -19.34
CA SER A 376 15.84 3.67 -19.70
C SER A 376 16.08 5.11 -19.24
N GLY A 377 16.11 6.05 -20.20
CA GLY A 377 16.13 7.49 -19.92
C GLY A 377 14.73 8.06 -19.65
N LEU A 378 14.60 8.87 -18.59
CA LEU A 378 13.36 9.59 -18.26
C LEU A 378 13.31 10.94 -19.02
N SER A 379 12.41 11.04 -20.01
CA SER A 379 12.15 12.30 -20.72
C SER A 379 10.65 12.45 -20.98
N GLN A 380 10.02 13.49 -20.42
CA GLN A 380 8.68 13.92 -20.79
C GLN A 380 8.76 14.83 -22.02
N ALA A 381 7.81 14.71 -22.96
CA ALA A 381 7.71 15.59 -24.12
C ALA A 381 6.23 15.88 -24.45
N PHE A 382 5.78 17.10 -24.16
CA PHE A 382 4.56 17.67 -24.76
C PHE A 382 4.90 18.19 -26.17
N ALA A 383 3.96 18.08 -27.11
CA ALA A 383 4.16 18.50 -28.51
C ALA A 383 2.99 19.36 -29.02
N PRO A 384 3.27 20.56 -29.58
CA PRO A 384 2.30 21.32 -30.35
C PRO A 384 2.72 21.50 -31.83
N LEU A 385 1.74 21.41 -32.73
CA LEU A 385 1.75 22.08 -34.05
C LEU A 385 1.12 23.49 -33.87
N ARG A 386 1.18 24.48 -34.78
CA ARG A 386 1.41 24.45 -36.24
C ARG A 386 1.87 25.81 -36.81
N GLN A 387 2.58 25.72 -37.94
CA GLN A 387 2.94 26.69 -39.02
C GLN A 387 2.37 28.13 -39.07
N GLY A 388 3.25 29.06 -39.49
CA GLY A 388 2.96 30.13 -40.47
C GLY A 388 3.99 31.28 -40.45
N SER A 389 4.37 31.98 -41.53
CA SER A 389 4.15 31.82 -42.99
C SER A 389 5.08 32.79 -43.78
N LYS A 390 5.21 32.61 -45.12
CA LYS A 390 5.85 33.51 -46.13
C LYS A 390 7.41 33.45 -46.17
N ALA A 391 8.08 33.15 -47.30
CA ALA A 391 8.30 33.89 -48.58
C ALA A 391 9.58 34.76 -48.54
N SER A 392 10.41 34.94 -49.57
CA SER A 392 10.41 34.48 -50.98
C SER A 392 11.78 34.72 -51.67
N VAL A 393 11.90 34.40 -52.97
CA VAL A 393 12.99 34.74 -53.91
C VAL A 393 14.21 33.81 -53.87
N ARG A 394 14.89 33.70 -55.03
CA ARG A 394 15.86 32.68 -55.44
C ARG A 394 16.77 33.27 -56.52
N GLU A 395 18.04 33.54 -56.23
CA GLU A 395 18.99 34.00 -57.25
C GLU A 395 20.41 33.41 -57.09
N HIS A 396 20.98 33.08 -58.25
CA HIS A 396 22.36 32.84 -58.67
C HIS A 396 23.42 32.05 -57.87
N VAL A 397 24.29 31.47 -58.70
CA VAL A 397 25.39 30.51 -58.48
C VAL A 397 26.68 31.28 -58.86
N PRO A 398 27.82 31.14 -58.14
CA PRO A 398 28.80 30.15 -58.57
C PRO A 398 29.54 29.37 -57.47
N SER A 399 30.06 28.24 -57.92
CA SER A 399 30.84 27.21 -57.23
C SER A 399 32.23 27.64 -56.73
N SER A 400 32.71 26.94 -55.69
CA SER A 400 34.11 26.50 -55.63
C SER A 400 34.20 25.05 -55.11
N SER A 401 35.25 24.34 -55.55
CA SER A 401 35.74 23.02 -55.14
C SER A 401 34.92 22.15 -54.15
N ARG A 402 34.38 21.04 -54.64
CA ARG A 402 34.20 19.82 -53.81
C ARG A 402 35.57 19.28 -53.40
N ALA A 403 35.81 19.10 -52.11
CA ALA A 403 36.70 18.05 -51.64
C ALA A 403 35.86 16.79 -51.38
N MET A 404 36.32 15.62 -51.84
CA MET A 404 35.72 14.35 -51.42
C MET A 404 36.12 14.08 -49.96
N HIS A 405 35.20 13.53 -49.17
CA HIS A 405 35.57 12.78 -47.96
C HIS A 405 34.98 11.38 -48.11
N ASP A 406 35.84 10.39 -47.96
CA ASP A 406 35.52 8.98 -48.18
C ASP A 406 34.74 8.40 -47.00
N GLY A 407 33.90 7.39 -47.26
CA GLY A 407 32.94 6.82 -46.32
C GLY A 407 33.56 5.86 -45.30
N VAL A 408 34.78 6.12 -44.83
CA VAL A 408 35.50 5.26 -43.88
C VAL A 408 35.27 5.75 -42.46
N VAL A 409 34.67 4.89 -41.61
CA VAL A 409 34.63 5.12 -40.16
C VAL A 409 36.05 4.93 -39.62
N PRO A 410 36.67 5.95 -39.00
CA PRO A 410 38.04 5.84 -38.50
C PRO A 410 38.17 4.78 -37.40
N SER A 411 39.30 4.10 -37.36
CA SER A 411 39.58 3.02 -36.42
C SER A 411 39.55 3.52 -34.96
N PRO A 412 39.20 2.68 -33.95
CA PRO A 412 39.19 3.10 -32.54
C PRO A 412 40.53 3.59 -31.97
N ASN A 413 41.64 3.36 -32.66
CA ASN A 413 42.92 4.01 -32.35
C ASN A 413 43.03 5.36 -33.05
N ASP A 414 42.94 5.34 -34.38
CA ASP A 414 42.94 6.49 -35.30
C ASP A 414 42.07 7.67 -34.81
N ALA A 415 40.83 7.44 -34.37
CA ALA A 415 39.96 8.50 -33.85
C ALA A 415 40.51 9.22 -32.59
N LEU A 416 41.24 8.51 -31.71
CA LEU A 416 41.92 9.11 -30.55
C LEU A 416 43.25 9.76 -30.98
N ASP A 417 43.97 9.14 -31.90
CA ASP A 417 45.27 9.63 -32.36
C ASP A 417 45.11 10.93 -33.19
N ILE A 418 44.01 11.08 -33.94
CA ILE A 418 43.56 12.34 -34.57
C ILE A 418 43.21 13.39 -33.51
N PHE A 419 42.45 13.04 -32.46
CA PHE A 419 42.13 13.96 -31.36
C PHE A 419 43.41 14.49 -30.69
N VAL A 420 44.35 13.60 -30.38
CA VAL A 420 45.64 13.94 -29.78
C VAL A 420 46.46 14.81 -30.73
N THR A 421 46.57 14.44 -32.02
CA THR A 421 47.33 15.21 -33.01
C THR A 421 46.81 16.64 -33.13
N ARG A 422 45.48 16.83 -33.23
CA ARG A 422 44.86 18.16 -33.32
C ARG A 422 44.98 18.98 -32.02
N THR A 423 45.11 18.35 -30.85
CA THR A 423 45.25 19.06 -29.55
C THR A 423 46.68 19.17 -29.02
N ARG A 424 47.66 18.48 -29.63
CA ARG A 424 49.05 18.38 -29.14
C ARG A 424 49.74 19.74 -28.95
N HIS A 425 49.38 20.75 -29.73
CA HIS A 425 49.91 22.11 -29.62
C HIS A 425 49.61 22.78 -28.27
N LEU A 426 48.62 22.29 -27.50
CA LEU A 426 48.32 22.78 -26.16
C LEU A 426 49.19 22.16 -25.06
N PHE A 427 49.86 21.02 -25.32
CA PHE A 427 50.56 20.26 -24.27
C PHE A 427 51.74 21.04 -23.68
N GLU A 428 52.49 21.76 -24.51
CA GLU A 428 53.61 22.59 -24.05
C GLU A 428 53.12 23.81 -23.24
N LEU A 429 51.94 24.34 -23.59
CA LEU A 429 51.27 25.41 -22.85
C LEU A 429 50.75 24.91 -21.49
N PHE A 430 50.23 23.68 -21.41
CA PHE A 430 49.88 23.03 -20.14
C PHE A 430 51.15 22.78 -19.29
N ARG A 431 52.24 22.31 -19.90
CA ARG A 431 53.53 22.08 -19.23
C ARG A 431 54.08 23.36 -18.63
N LEU A 432 54.30 24.39 -19.45
CA LEU A 432 54.79 25.71 -19.03
C LEU A 432 53.93 26.32 -17.93
N HIS A 433 52.60 26.25 -18.03
CA HIS A 433 51.74 26.80 -17.00
C HIS A 433 51.79 25.97 -15.71
N SER A 434 51.75 24.64 -15.79
CA SER A 434 51.83 23.78 -14.61
C SER A 434 53.12 23.99 -13.82
N GLU A 435 54.27 24.00 -14.49
CA GLU A 435 55.59 24.26 -13.89
C GLU A 435 55.67 25.67 -13.25
N SER A 436 55.00 26.68 -13.84
CA SER A 436 54.93 28.02 -13.23
C SER A 436 54.10 28.11 -11.94
N VAL A 437 53.33 27.07 -11.59
CA VAL A 437 52.52 26.98 -10.36
C VAL A 437 53.10 25.97 -9.37
N ARG A 438 53.43 24.76 -9.84
CA ARG A 438 54.05 23.68 -9.05
C ARG A 438 54.81 22.73 -9.98
N PRO A 439 56.11 22.47 -9.76
CA PRO A 439 56.87 21.56 -10.59
C PRO A 439 56.25 20.16 -10.65
N LEU A 440 56.12 19.57 -11.84
CA LEU A 440 55.42 18.30 -12.04
C LEU A 440 56.12 17.15 -11.29
N LEU A 441 57.46 17.18 -11.21
CA LEU A 441 58.24 16.25 -10.41
C LEU A 441 57.96 16.36 -8.90
N ALA A 442 57.38 17.46 -8.40
CA ALA A 442 56.97 17.62 -7.00
C ALA A 442 55.53 17.13 -6.72
N CYS A 443 54.81 16.62 -7.72
CA CYS A 443 53.46 16.07 -7.55
C CYS A 443 53.47 14.56 -7.22
N ALA A 444 52.52 14.12 -6.42
CA ALA A 444 52.25 12.71 -6.19
C ALA A 444 51.51 12.10 -7.40
N LEU A 445 51.69 10.79 -7.62
CA LEU A 445 51.07 10.07 -8.74
C LEU A 445 49.54 10.09 -8.64
N GLU A 446 49.00 10.05 -7.43
CA GLU A 446 47.57 10.21 -7.13
C GLU A 446 47.05 11.60 -7.52
N GLU A 447 47.79 12.68 -7.21
CA GLU A 447 47.40 14.06 -7.58
C GLU A 447 47.29 14.22 -9.10
N ILE A 448 48.25 13.66 -9.84
CA ILE A 448 48.27 13.67 -11.32
C ILE A 448 47.07 12.93 -11.91
N VAL A 449 46.75 11.72 -11.41
CA VAL A 449 45.59 10.96 -11.88
C VAL A 449 44.26 11.61 -11.47
N ARG A 450 44.14 12.15 -10.26
CA ARG A 450 42.93 12.88 -9.88
C ARG A 450 42.74 14.15 -10.69
N ALA A 451 43.81 14.86 -11.05
CA ALA A 451 43.75 15.98 -11.97
C ALA A 451 43.34 15.55 -13.40
N SER A 452 43.85 14.42 -13.91
CA SER A 452 43.44 13.91 -15.23
C SER A 452 41.96 13.48 -15.26
N LEU A 453 41.48 12.80 -14.21
CA LEU A 453 40.05 12.48 -14.04
C LEU A 453 39.19 13.73 -13.93
N TRP A 454 39.62 14.73 -13.15
CA TRP A 454 38.90 16.00 -13.01
C TRP A 454 38.69 16.67 -14.38
N TRP A 455 39.77 16.91 -15.12
CA TRP A 455 39.69 17.57 -16.43
C TRP A 455 38.93 16.74 -17.46
N PHE A 456 38.99 15.41 -17.40
CA PHE A 456 38.17 14.54 -18.23
C PHE A 456 36.67 14.73 -17.93
N LEU A 457 36.29 14.72 -16.65
CA LEU A 457 34.89 14.88 -16.24
C LEU A 457 34.37 16.29 -16.56
N THR A 458 35.18 17.34 -16.36
CA THR A 458 34.88 18.73 -16.74
C THR A 458 34.68 18.85 -18.25
N GLY A 459 35.68 18.47 -19.06
CA GLY A 459 35.63 18.60 -20.51
C GLY A 459 34.52 17.75 -21.13
N ARG A 460 34.32 16.52 -20.65
CA ARG A 460 33.20 15.67 -21.08
C ARG A 460 31.85 16.32 -20.77
N MET A 461 31.64 16.82 -19.55
CA MET A 461 30.37 17.44 -19.17
C MET A 461 30.11 18.75 -19.93
N ALA A 462 31.14 19.55 -20.17
CA ALA A 462 31.07 20.75 -20.99
C ALA A 462 30.69 20.42 -22.44
N LEU A 463 31.29 19.38 -23.04
CA LEU A 463 30.96 18.92 -24.39
C LEU A 463 29.53 18.35 -24.48
N GLU A 464 29.13 17.50 -23.54
CA GLU A 464 27.76 16.95 -23.48
C GLU A 464 26.70 18.05 -23.36
N ASN A 465 26.97 19.11 -22.61
CA ASN A 465 26.08 20.26 -22.50
C ASN A 465 26.08 21.12 -23.78
N ALA A 466 27.26 21.41 -24.36
CA ALA A 466 27.37 22.22 -25.57
C ALA A 466 26.74 21.57 -26.81
N VAL A 467 26.74 20.23 -26.90
CA VAL A 467 26.05 19.51 -28.00
C VAL A 467 24.53 19.40 -27.76
N ARG A 468 24.06 19.47 -26.51
CA ARG A 468 22.63 19.50 -26.17
C ARG A 468 22.00 20.89 -26.33
N GLU A 469 22.76 21.94 -26.03
CA GLU A 469 22.34 23.33 -26.26
C GLU A 469 22.13 23.57 -27.76
N ARG A 470 20.97 24.12 -28.12
CA ARG A 470 20.65 24.52 -29.49
C ARG A 470 20.72 26.04 -29.59
N PRO A 471 21.88 26.63 -29.92
CA PRO A 471 22.03 28.07 -29.99
C PRO A 471 21.06 28.69 -31.00
N SER A 472 20.31 29.70 -30.57
CA SER A 472 19.26 30.36 -31.36
C SER A 472 19.67 31.73 -31.92
N SER A 473 20.86 32.22 -31.57
CA SER A 473 21.44 33.47 -32.08
C SER A 473 22.91 33.29 -32.47
N PRO A 474 23.47 34.12 -33.38
CA PRO A 474 24.89 34.06 -33.73
C PRO A 474 25.85 34.27 -32.54
N GLU A 475 25.42 35.00 -31.51
CA GLU A 475 26.18 35.20 -30.27
C GLU A 475 26.15 33.95 -29.39
N SER A 476 24.98 33.31 -29.28
CA SER A 476 24.83 32.02 -28.59
C SER A 476 25.64 30.92 -29.29
N GLN A 477 25.70 30.93 -30.63
CA GLN A 477 26.57 30.04 -31.42
C GLN A 477 28.05 30.25 -31.07
N LYS A 478 28.56 31.48 -31.17
CA LYS A 478 29.96 31.80 -30.82
C LYS A 478 30.31 31.40 -29.38
N LYS A 479 29.40 31.61 -28.42
CA LYS A 479 29.59 31.20 -27.03
C LYS A 479 29.63 29.66 -26.90
N ASN A 480 28.72 28.97 -27.56
CA ASN A 480 28.65 27.50 -27.56
C ASN A 480 29.90 26.87 -28.19
N ASP A 481 30.43 27.45 -29.27
CA ASP A 481 31.67 27.01 -29.90
C ASP A 481 32.91 27.27 -29.02
N LEU A 482 32.97 28.40 -28.31
CA LEU A 482 33.99 28.64 -27.30
C LEU A 482 33.95 27.59 -26.17
N VAL A 483 32.76 27.19 -25.71
CA VAL A 483 32.61 26.10 -24.72
C VAL A 483 33.08 24.76 -25.28
N LYS A 484 32.87 24.46 -26.57
CA LYS A 484 33.44 23.26 -27.22
C LYS A 484 34.98 23.32 -27.26
N GLN A 485 35.55 24.47 -27.62
CA GLN A 485 37.01 24.65 -27.64
C GLN A 485 37.63 24.42 -26.25
N GLN A 486 37.02 24.97 -25.19
CA GLN A 486 37.43 24.70 -23.81
C GLN A 486 37.27 23.22 -23.45
N ALA A 487 36.14 22.60 -23.80
CA ALA A 487 35.89 21.19 -23.55
C ALA A 487 36.93 20.27 -24.22
N HIS A 488 37.36 20.60 -25.44
CA HIS A 488 38.46 19.90 -26.13
C HIS A 488 39.81 20.10 -25.40
N ALA A 489 40.10 21.32 -24.92
CA ALA A 489 41.30 21.60 -24.15
C ALA A 489 41.33 20.85 -22.81
N ASP A 490 40.21 20.74 -22.10
CA ASP A 490 40.13 20.00 -20.84
C ASP A 490 40.26 18.47 -21.05
N LEU A 491 39.67 17.93 -22.12
CA LEU A 491 39.92 16.54 -22.54
C LEU A 491 41.39 16.32 -22.94
N ALA A 492 42.06 17.33 -23.49
CA ALA A 492 43.48 17.30 -23.82
C ALA A 492 44.39 17.37 -22.56
N LYS A 493 44.06 18.21 -21.56
CA LYS A 493 44.71 18.20 -20.23
C LYS A 493 44.67 16.80 -19.61
N ALA A 494 43.50 16.15 -19.68
CA ALA A 494 43.30 14.80 -19.16
C ALA A 494 44.17 13.74 -19.86
N TYR A 495 44.25 13.78 -21.19
CA TYR A 495 45.16 12.91 -21.95
C TYR A 495 46.61 13.15 -21.52
N TRP A 496 47.09 14.39 -21.64
CA TRP A 496 48.48 14.77 -21.39
C TRP A 496 48.97 14.37 -19.98
N LEU A 497 48.17 14.64 -18.95
CA LEU A 497 48.45 14.22 -17.57
C LEU A 497 48.53 12.67 -17.44
N SER A 498 47.57 11.95 -18.01
CA SER A 498 47.44 10.49 -17.87
C SER A 498 48.45 9.69 -18.70
N LYS A 499 48.80 10.18 -19.89
CA LYS A 499 49.56 9.44 -20.91
C LYS A 499 51.02 9.84 -21.03
N GLU A 500 51.34 11.12 -20.83
CA GLU A 500 52.71 11.63 -21.02
C GLU A 500 53.36 11.93 -19.66
N ILE A 501 52.70 12.74 -18.81
CA ILE A 501 53.29 13.21 -17.55
C ILE A 501 53.33 12.13 -16.45
N LEU A 502 52.27 11.36 -16.25
CA LEU A 502 52.25 10.33 -15.20
C LEU A 502 53.36 9.26 -15.39
N PRO A 503 53.61 8.70 -16.59
CA PRO A 503 54.76 7.82 -16.82
C PRO A 503 56.11 8.52 -16.68
N GLU A 504 56.24 9.78 -17.13
CA GLU A 504 57.46 10.58 -16.98
C GLU A 504 57.86 10.72 -15.49
N ILE A 505 56.89 11.06 -14.62
CA ILE A 505 57.10 11.17 -13.18
C ILE A 505 57.39 9.81 -12.55
N ALA A 506 56.63 8.76 -12.90
CA ALA A 506 56.81 7.42 -12.32
C ALA A 506 58.20 6.82 -12.64
N GLY A 507 58.64 6.95 -13.90
CA GLY A 507 59.97 6.56 -14.34
C GLY A 507 61.08 7.36 -13.66
N SER A 508 60.94 8.70 -13.60
CA SER A 508 61.90 9.59 -12.95
C SER A 508 62.05 9.29 -11.45
N LYS A 509 60.94 8.97 -10.76
CA LYS A 509 60.92 8.59 -9.33
C LYS A 509 61.20 7.10 -9.07
N ARG A 510 61.46 6.29 -10.11
CA ARG A 510 61.58 4.82 -10.05
C ARG A 510 60.47 4.16 -9.23
N SER A 511 59.27 4.74 -9.27
CA SER A 511 58.15 4.38 -8.40
C SER A 511 57.14 3.55 -9.17
N SER A 512 56.80 2.36 -8.66
CA SER A 512 55.69 1.57 -9.19
C SER A 512 54.37 2.32 -9.02
N LEU A 513 53.54 2.36 -10.06
CA LEU A 513 52.16 2.82 -9.94
C LEU A 513 51.40 1.92 -8.94
N SER A 514 50.59 2.52 -8.05
CA SER A 514 49.68 1.75 -7.21
C SER A 514 48.57 1.13 -8.09
N PRO A 515 48.00 -0.03 -7.72
CA PRO A 515 46.98 -0.69 -8.53
C PRO A 515 45.76 0.22 -8.80
N GLU A 516 45.43 1.09 -7.85
CA GLU A 516 44.34 2.05 -7.93
C GLU A 516 44.63 3.23 -8.88
N VAL A 517 45.85 3.77 -8.85
CA VAL A 517 46.34 4.79 -9.80
C VAL A 517 46.35 4.21 -11.22
N GLU A 518 46.76 2.95 -11.36
CA GLU A 518 46.80 2.23 -12.65
C GLU A 518 45.40 1.88 -13.18
N GLU A 519 44.47 1.41 -12.33
CA GLU A 519 43.07 1.17 -12.69
C GLU A 519 42.41 2.48 -13.18
N ALA A 520 42.59 3.57 -12.44
CA ALA A 520 42.08 4.89 -12.81
C ALA A 520 42.67 5.40 -14.14
N ARG A 521 43.98 5.22 -14.37
CA ARG A 521 44.66 5.55 -15.62
C ARG A 521 44.10 4.75 -16.80
N GLN A 522 43.99 3.42 -16.68
CA GLN A 522 43.45 2.55 -17.72
C GLN A 522 41.96 2.84 -18.01
N GLY A 523 41.16 3.06 -16.96
CA GLY A 523 39.74 3.38 -17.06
C GLY A 523 39.50 4.71 -17.77
N LEU A 524 40.29 5.74 -17.45
CA LEU A 524 40.28 7.04 -18.13
C LEU A 524 40.59 6.88 -19.62
N GLU A 525 41.69 6.22 -19.96
CA GLU A 525 42.13 6.02 -21.35
C GLU A 525 41.11 5.24 -22.19
N SER A 526 40.51 4.19 -21.62
CA SER A 526 39.44 3.41 -22.24
C SER A 526 38.19 4.27 -22.50
N THR A 527 37.83 5.14 -21.54
CA THR A 527 36.66 6.02 -21.66
C THR A 527 36.90 7.16 -22.64
N LEU A 528 38.10 7.75 -22.64
CA LEU A 528 38.50 8.81 -23.59
C LEU A 528 38.59 8.28 -25.02
N ARG A 529 39.09 7.05 -25.23
CA ARG A 529 39.06 6.39 -26.55
C ARG A 529 37.63 6.23 -27.08
N LYS A 530 36.71 5.73 -26.23
CA LYS A 530 35.27 5.60 -26.59
C LYS A 530 34.64 6.96 -26.92
N LEU A 531 34.98 8.00 -26.15
CA LEU A 531 34.51 9.37 -26.40
C LEU A 531 35.04 9.90 -27.74
N ALA A 532 36.33 9.76 -28.04
CA ALA A 532 36.95 10.21 -29.29
C ALA A 532 36.34 9.51 -30.53
N VAL A 533 36.09 8.20 -30.47
CA VAL A 533 35.35 7.46 -31.51
C VAL A 533 33.95 8.02 -31.72
N SER A 534 33.25 8.37 -30.64
CA SER A 534 31.90 8.94 -30.74
C SER A 534 31.93 10.37 -31.29
N MET A 535 32.91 11.18 -30.91
CA MET A 535 33.17 12.50 -31.48
C MET A 535 33.46 12.42 -32.98
N ALA A 536 34.30 11.47 -33.42
CA ALA A 536 34.64 11.25 -34.82
C ALA A 536 33.39 10.91 -35.66
N ARG A 537 32.61 9.92 -35.22
CA ARG A 537 31.37 9.47 -35.89
C ARG A 537 30.33 10.59 -36.06
N ASN A 538 30.34 11.61 -35.21
CA ASN A 538 29.31 12.66 -35.17
C ASN A 538 29.85 14.06 -35.52
N GLY A 539 31.08 14.17 -36.04
CA GLY A 539 31.66 15.45 -36.46
C GLY A 539 32.03 16.41 -35.32
N PHE A 540 32.17 15.90 -34.08
CA PHE A 540 32.54 16.68 -32.90
C PHE A 540 34.00 16.49 -32.45
N LEU A 541 34.87 15.99 -33.32
CA LEU A 541 36.31 16.08 -33.09
C LEU A 541 36.76 17.56 -33.07
N PRO A 542 37.88 17.88 -32.39
CA PRO A 542 38.48 19.20 -32.49
C PRO A 542 38.70 19.61 -33.96
N PRO A 543 38.60 20.92 -34.27
CA PRO A 543 38.94 21.43 -35.60
C PRO A 543 40.40 21.11 -35.95
N GLU A 544 40.69 21.11 -37.25
CA GLU A 544 42.04 20.93 -37.77
C GLU A 544 42.89 22.22 -37.66
N GLU A 545 42.22 23.37 -37.59
CA GLU A 545 42.81 24.64 -37.17
C GLU A 545 43.17 24.59 -35.67
N ALA A 546 44.34 25.13 -35.33
CA ALA A 546 44.82 25.18 -33.95
C ALA A 546 43.89 26.01 -33.05
N LEU A 547 43.63 25.51 -31.84
CA LEU A 547 42.75 26.15 -30.87
C LEU A 547 43.46 27.39 -30.30
N LEU A 548 42.83 28.56 -30.39
CA LEU A 548 43.48 29.85 -30.08
C LEU A 548 43.92 29.93 -28.60
N PRO A 549 45.23 30.00 -28.30
CA PRO A 549 45.73 29.93 -26.90
C PRO A 549 45.28 31.07 -25.97
N GLN A 550 44.69 32.14 -26.52
CA GLN A 550 44.21 33.30 -25.76
C GLN A 550 42.78 33.13 -25.23
N SER A 551 41.99 32.20 -25.79
CA SER A 551 40.58 31.99 -25.44
C SER A 551 40.33 30.71 -24.62
N ILE A 552 41.39 30.08 -24.12
CA ILE A 552 41.35 28.78 -23.43
C ILE A 552 41.88 28.97 -22.01
N ASP A 553 41.16 28.43 -21.02
CA ASP A 553 41.72 28.25 -19.69
C ASP A 553 42.83 27.19 -19.72
N LYS A 554 44.06 27.67 -19.53
CA LYS A 554 45.29 26.89 -19.43
C LYS A 554 45.50 26.23 -18.06
N SER A 555 44.67 26.51 -17.05
CA SER A 555 44.87 26.01 -15.69
C SER A 555 44.91 24.47 -15.65
N VAL A 556 45.82 23.94 -14.83
CA VAL A 556 45.99 22.48 -14.62
C VAL A 556 45.67 22.12 -13.17
N TRP A 557 46.15 22.95 -12.24
CA TRP A 557 45.91 22.83 -10.80
C TRP A 557 44.83 23.81 -10.39
N ILE A 558 43.82 23.33 -9.65
CA ILE A 558 42.88 24.20 -8.94
C ILE A 558 43.53 24.62 -7.62
N GLU A 559 43.44 25.92 -7.31
CA GLU A 559 43.88 26.45 -6.02
C GLU A 559 42.91 26.04 -4.92
N TYR A 560 43.46 25.54 -3.81
CA TYR A 560 42.71 25.16 -2.61
C TYR A 560 43.40 25.74 -1.38
N PRO A 561 42.65 26.15 -0.33
CA PRO A 561 43.24 26.67 0.90
C PRO A 561 44.09 25.59 1.59
N GLN A 562 45.17 26.02 2.26
CA GLN A 562 45.96 25.12 3.09
C GLN A 562 45.16 24.71 4.33
N LEU A 563 45.14 23.41 4.63
CA LEU A 563 44.37 22.81 5.72
C LEU A 563 45.26 22.05 6.69
N THR A 564 44.89 22.05 7.97
CA THR A 564 45.45 21.13 8.96
C THR A 564 44.93 19.70 8.72
N GLN A 565 45.73 18.71 9.12
CA GLN A 565 45.42 17.29 8.88
C GLN A 565 44.09 16.84 9.51
N ASP A 566 43.65 17.47 10.60
CA ASP A 566 42.38 17.15 11.24
C ASP A 566 41.16 17.73 10.49
N ILE A 567 41.29 18.90 9.86
CA ILE A 567 40.27 19.43 8.92
C ILE A 567 40.21 18.56 7.65
N VAL A 568 41.34 18.09 7.13
CA VAL A 568 41.35 17.12 6.02
C VAL A 568 40.65 15.81 6.44
N SER A 569 40.95 15.28 7.63
CA SER A 569 40.26 14.10 8.16
C SER A 569 38.75 14.31 8.30
N LEU A 570 38.32 15.50 8.75
CA LEU A 570 36.90 15.88 8.84
C LEU A 570 36.22 15.90 7.46
N LEU A 571 36.87 16.50 6.46
CA LEU A 571 36.38 16.59 5.06
C LEU A 571 36.47 15.27 4.28
N CYS A 572 37.21 14.28 4.81
CA CYS A 572 37.17 12.87 4.39
C CYS A 572 36.18 12.02 5.22
N GLY A 573 35.34 12.61 6.07
CA GLY A 573 34.35 11.90 6.89
C GLY A 573 34.92 11.03 8.01
N CYS A 574 36.19 11.21 8.38
CA CYS A 574 36.89 10.39 9.36
C CYS A 574 36.64 10.91 10.79
N SER A 575 35.63 10.37 11.46
CA SER A 575 35.19 10.82 12.81
C SER A 575 35.99 10.27 14.00
N SER A 576 37.14 9.62 13.78
CA SER A 576 37.97 9.08 14.87
C SER A 576 38.59 10.18 15.72
N SER A 577 38.52 10.02 17.06
CA SER A 577 38.97 11.03 18.01
C SER A 577 40.49 11.24 17.94
N ALA A 578 40.91 12.47 17.63
CA ALA A 578 42.30 12.86 17.36
C ALA A 578 43.24 12.88 18.60
N LEU A 579 42.92 12.13 19.65
CA LEU A 579 43.60 12.12 20.95
C LEU A 579 43.69 10.72 21.62
N GLY A 580 43.33 9.61 20.95
CA GLY A 580 43.21 8.31 21.64
C GLY A 580 43.60 7.01 20.92
N GLN A 581 43.49 6.89 19.59
CA GLN A 581 43.79 5.62 18.89
C GLN A 581 44.59 5.81 17.60
N MET A 582 45.91 5.58 17.70
CA MET A 582 46.86 5.65 16.58
C MET A 582 47.07 4.27 15.92
N GLN A 583 46.00 3.56 15.53
CA GLN A 583 46.14 2.15 15.12
C GLN A 583 45.22 1.60 14.01
N GLN A 584 44.33 2.40 13.42
CA GLN A 584 43.71 2.05 12.13
C GLN A 584 43.71 3.26 11.20
N PRO A 585 44.33 3.17 9.99
CA PRO A 585 44.18 4.19 8.98
C PRO A 585 42.73 4.15 8.47
N ALA A 586 41.99 5.24 8.64
CA ALA A 586 40.62 5.32 8.13
C ALA A 586 40.63 5.16 6.60
N THR A 587 39.84 4.20 6.10
CA THR A 587 39.82 3.85 4.67
C THR A 587 39.37 5.04 3.83
N ARG A 588 40.34 5.71 3.18
CA ARG A 588 40.07 6.78 2.23
C ARG A 588 39.21 6.28 1.07
N MET A 589 38.43 7.19 0.51
CA MET A 589 37.59 6.90 -0.64
C MET A 589 38.46 6.67 -1.87
N GLY A 590 38.19 5.58 -2.61
CA GLY A 590 39.00 5.23 -3.77
C GLY A 590 38.94 6.30 -4.86
N ILE A 591 40.00 6.46 -5.66
CA ILE A 591 40.12 7.46 -6.72
C ILE A 591 38.90 7.44 -7.67
N LEU A 592 38.49 6.26 -8.12
CA LEU A 592 37.31 6.06 -8.97
C LEU A 592 35.97 6.05 -8.21
N GLU A 593 35.96 5.94 -6.88
CA GLU A 593 34.75 6.16 -6.06
C GLU A 593 34.52 7.68 -5.86
N ALA A 594 35.61 8.44 -5.67
CA ALA A 594 35.60 9.90 -5.51
C ALA A 594 35.31 10.64 -6.82
N LEU A 595 35.88 10.19 -7.94
CA LEU A 595 35.72 10.78 -9.27
C LEU A 595 35.24 9.72 -10.28
N PRO A 596 33.98 9.24 -10.17
CA PRO A 596 33.48 8.13 -10.97
C PRO A 596 33.30 8.52 -12.44
N LEU A 597 33.97 7.79 -13.34
CA LEU A 597 33.91 7.94 -14.79
C LEU A 597 32.51 7.62 -15.38
N GLY A 598 31.79 6.68 -14.75
CA GLY A 598 30.49 6.18 -15.19
C GLY A 598 29.99 5.08 -14.25
N ASP A 599 29.22 4.13 -14.77
CA ASP A 599 28.90 2.91 -14.03
C ASP A 599 30.14 2.01 -13.87
N SER A 600 30.18 1.27 -12.78
CA SER A 600 31.20 0.25 -12.48
C SER A 600 30.54 -1.04 -12.01
N ALA A 601 31.32 -2.12 -11.89
CA ALA A 601 30.87 -3.37 -11.28
C ALA A 601 30.47 -3.23 -9.80
N LEU A 602 30.80 -2.10 -9.15
CA LEU A 602 30.50 -1.83 -7.74
C LEU A 602 29.36 -0.82 -7.55
N SER A 603 29.10 0.07 -8.51
CA SER A 603 28.10 1.15 -8.38
C SER A 603 27.57 1.67 -9.72
N PHE A 604 26.29 1.99 -9.78
CA PHE A 604 25.71 2.80 -10.85
C PHE A 604 25.92 4.29 -10.61
N CYS A 605 26.18 5.05 -11.67
CA CYS A 605 26.30 6.51 -11.67
C CYS A 605 25.13 7.14 -12.42
N PHE A 606 24.41 8.06 -11.75
CA PHE A 606 23.21 8.72 -12.28
C PHE A 606 23.50 10.12 -12.82
N GLY A 607 24.53 10.78 -12.29
CA GLY A 607 24.92 12.12 -12.71
C GLY A 607 26.05 12.68 -11.85
N ARG A 608 26.67 13.76 -12.32
CA ARG A 608 27.69 14.53 -11.59
C ARG A 608 27.56 16.00 -11.96
N PHE A 609 27.91 16.88 -11.04
CA PHE A 609 27.76 18.33 -11.19
C PHE A 609 28.94 19.06 -10.54
N HIS A 610 29.37 20.19 -11.09
CA HIS A 610 30.20 21.12 -10.33
C HIS A 610 29.36 21.71 -9.18
N ALA A 611 30.01 21.91 -8.03
CA ALA A 611 29.48 22.58 -6.86
C ALA A 611 30.55 23.42 -6.18
N ASP A 612 30.14 24.60 -5.73
CA ASP A 612 30.96 25.53 -4.96
C ASP A 612 30.79 25.22 -3.48
N VAL A 613 31.86 24.79 -2.81
CA VAL A 613 31.78 24.25 -1.45
C VAL A 613 32.46 25.18 -0.46
N PHE A 614 31.78 25.50 0.64
CA PHE A 614 32.25 26.43 1.67
C PHE A 614 32.27 25.75 3.04
N LEU A 615 33.45 25.62 3.66
CA LEU A 615 33.57 25.20 5.06
C LEU A 615 33.52 26.42 5.97
N MET A 616 32.74 26.33 7.06
CA MET A 616 32.58 27.36 8.08
C MET A 616 32.57 26.72 9.48
N GLU A 617 33.01 27.46 10.49
CA GLU A 617 32.84 27.10 11.91
C GLU A 617 31.59 27.79 12.47
N GLN A 618 30.78 27.07 13.26
CA GLN A 618 29.54 27.60 13.82
C GLN A 618 29.82 28.81 14.73
N GLY A 619 29.24 29.97 14.40
CA GLY A 619 29.51 31.24 15.07
C GLY A 619 30.66 32.07 14.48
N ARG A 620 31.41 31.56 13.49
CA ARG A 620 32.42 32.31 12.72
C ARG A 620 32.10 32.34 11.22
N GLU A 621 30.84 32.56 10.86
CA GLU A 621 30.34 32.52 9.48
C GLU A 621 30.98 33.54 8.50
N SER A 622 31.80 34.48 8.98
CA SER A 622 32.63 35.36 8.15
C SER A 622 33.92 34.71 7.65
N GLN A 623 34.40 33.64 8.30
CA GLN A 623 35.58 32.87 7.93
C GLN A 623 35.16 31.64 7.13
N ARG A 624 35.14 31.77 5.80
CA ARG A 624 34.71 30.72 4.86
C ARG A 624 35.89 30.23 4.03
N LEU A 625 36.15 28.92 4.06
CA LEU A 625 37.14 28.30 3.19
C LEU A 625 36.44 27.73 1.96
N TYR A 626 36.84 28.16 0.77
CA TYR A 626 36.25 27.76 -0.52
C TYR A 626 36.97 26.57 -1.14
N PHE A 627 36.19 25.66 -1.76
CA PHE A 627 36.68 24.51 -2.52
C PHE A 627 35.80 24.31 -3.76
N SER A 628 36.40 24.35 -4.96
CA SER A 628 35.70 23.87 -6.16
C SER A 628 35.65 22.33 -6.14
N CYS A 629 34.46 21.75 -6.18
CA CYS A 629 34.25 20.30 -6.08
C CYS A 629 33.32 19.77 -7.18
N PHE A 630 33.36 18.45 -7.38
CA PHE A 630 32.26 17.70 -7.99
C PHE A 630 31.35 17.15 -6.88
N ILE A 631 30.04 17.14 -7.13
CA ILE A 631 29.08 16.27 -6.43
C ILE A 631 28.53 15.23 -7.42
N SER A 632 28.69 13.94 -7.08
CA SER A 632 28.26 12.79 -7.90
C SER A 632 27.15 12.00 -7.22
N ILE A 633 26.18 11.50 -8.00
CA ILE A 633 25.07 10.65 -7.54
C ILE A 633 25.35 9.19 -7.93
N ILE A 634 25.50 8.32 -6.93
CA ILE A 634 25.78 6.89 -7.14
C ILE A 634 24.83 5.98 -6.35
N ARG A 635 24.64 4.73 -6.79
CA ARG A 635 23.95 3.64 -6.06
C ARG A 635 24.85 2.39 -6.09
N PRO A 636 25.40 1.91 -4.96
CA PRO A 636 26.22 0.69 -4.95
C PRO A 636 25.41 -0.55 -5.34
N GLN A 637 25.95 -1.43 -6.19
CA GLN A 637 25.25 -2.64 -6.64
C GLN A 637 24.98 -3.67 -5.51
N LYS A 638 25.55 -3.44 -4.32
CA LYS A 638 25.36 -4.23 -3.10
C LYS A 638 24.36 -3.61 -2.11
N GLN A 639 23.86 -2.39 -2.37
CA GLN A 639 23.05 -1.61 -1.41
C GLN A 639 21.83 -0.98 -2.11
N GLN A 640 20.73 -0.85 -1.37
CA GLN A 640 19.46 -0.36 -1.92
C GLN A 640 19.47 1.17 -2.13
N ASP A 641 20.19 1.91 -1.30
CA ASP A 641 20.18 3.37 -1.23
C ASP A 641 21.07 4.06 -2.26
N ILE A 642 20.68 5.28 -2.64
CA ILE A 642 21.60 6.21 -3.30
C ILE A 642 22.54 6.86 -2.28
N MET A 643 23.69 7.32 -2.77
CA MET A 643 24.67 8.10 -2.02
C MET A 643 25.11 9.30 -2.86
N PHE A 644 25.46 10.40 -2.20
CA PHE A 644 26.19 11.49 -2.84
C PHE A 644 27.66 11.45 -2.42
N VAL A 645 28.53 11.80 -3.36
CA VAL A 645 29.98 11.90 -3.14
C VAL A 645 30.42 13.31 -3.52
N VAL A 646 31.02 14.04 -2.57
CA VAL A 646 31.60 15.37 -2.80
C VAL A 646 33.11 15.25 -2.83
N ALA A 647 33.73 15.60 -3.96
CA ALA A 647 35.15 15.40 -4.20
C ALA A 647 35.84 16.62 -4.82
N SER A 648 37.01 16.97 -4.27
CA SER A 648 37.95 17.96 -4.80
C SER A 648 38.97 17.32 -5.76
N GLN A 649 39.61 18.12 -6.62
CA GLN A 649 40.68 17.66 -7.52
C GLN A 649 41.84 17.06 -6.72
N ASN A 650 42.44 17.82 -5.80
CA ASN A 650 43.58 17.36 -4.98
C ASN A 650 43.20 16.31 -3.91
N GLY A 651 41.91 16.12 -3.62
CA GLY A 651 41.44 15.13 -2.66
C GLY A 651 41.45 15.56 -1.19
N THR A 652 41.53 16.86 -0.89
CA THR A 652 41.34 17.38 0.49
C THR A 652 39.89 17.25 0.96
N VAL A 653 38.93 17.36 0.04
CA VAL A 653 37.51 17.01 0.23
C VAL A 653 37.23 15.66 -0.43
N GLN A 654 36.69 14.71 0.35
CA GLN A 654 36.25 13.37 -0.08
C GLN A 654 35.08 12.89 0.81
N LEU A 655 33.92 13.55 0.72
CA LEU A 655 32.81 13.32 1.64
C LEU A 655 31.76 12.37 1.04
N ARG A 656 31.48 11.26 1.72
CA ARG A 656 30.34 10.36 1.43
C ARG A 656 29.12 10.77 2.24
N ILE A 657 27.98 10.85 1.58
CA ILE A 657 26.65 11.13 2.14
C ILE A 657 25.76 9.94 1.83
N SER A 658 25.18 9.28 2.85
CA SER A 658 24.36 8.07 2.65
C SER A 658 23.33 7.85 3.77
N ALA A 659 22.51 6.80 3.66
CA ALA A 659 21.62 6.37 4.76
C ALA A 659 22.36 5.54 5.84
N ILE A 660 23.61 5.12 5.58
CA ILE A 660 24.30 4.11 6.38
C ILE A 660 25.12 4.77 7.49
N LYS A 661 24.65 4.61 8.73
CA LYS A 661 25.33 5.09 9.94
C LYS A 661 26.72 4.44 10.04
N GLY A 662 27.75 5.26 10.24
CA GLY A 662 29.15 4.82 10.39
C GLY A 662 30.01 4.84 9.12
N LEU A 663 29.46 5.11 7.93
CA LEU A 663 30.24 5.22 6.67
C LEU A 663 30.55 6.67 6.22
N GLY A 664 30.29 7.65 7.08
CA GLY A 664 30.44 9.08 6.81
C GLY A 664 29.25 9.87 7.35
N VAL A 665 28.89 10.92 6.62
CA VAL A 665 27.73 11.79 6.89
C VAL A 665 26.43 11.08 6.54
N VAL A 666 25.39 11.28 7.36
CA VAL A 666 24.05 10.74 7.09
C VAL A 666 23.07 11.80 6.63
N TRP A 667 21.95 11.39 6.02
CA TRP A 667 20.91 12.32 5.57
C TRP A 667 20.35 13.22 6.69
N ASP A 668 20.33 12.74 7.94
CA ASP A 668 19.93 13.50 9.13
C ASP A 668 20.84 14.73 9.40
N ASP A 669 22.09 14.71 8.94
CA ASP A 669 23.05 15.81 9.11
C ASP A 669 22.79 16.98 8.15
N ILE A 670 22.01 16.76 7.08
CA ILE A 670 21.83 17.71 5.99
C ILE A 670 20.59 18.59 6.18
N ARG A 671 20.77 19.89 6.01
CA ARG A 671 19.69 20.86 5.82
C ARG A 671 19.69 21.35 4.37
N TRP A 672 18.61 21.06 3.66
CA TRP A 672 18.40 21.53 2.29
C TRP A 672 17.83 22.96 2.28
N ARG A 673 18.39 23.85 1.46
CA ARG A 673 17.97 25.25 1.31
C ARG A 673 17.65 25.57 -0.15
N SER A 674 16.37 25.38 -0.51
CA SER A 674 15.85 25.51 -1.89
C SER A 674 15.73 26.96 -2.38
N ASP A 675 15.67 27.92 -1.46
CA ASP A 675 15.69 29.36 -1.68
C ASP A 675 17.00 29.83 -2.33
N ILE A 676 18.14 29.34 -1.84
CA ILE A 676 19.48 29.69 -2.35
C ILE A 676 20.20 28.54 -3.06
N SER A 677 19.54 27.39 -3.26
CA SER A 677 20.08 26.19 -3.93
C SER A 677 21.35 25.61 -3.27
N THR A 678 21.35 25.52 -1.93
CA THR A 678 22.47 24.97 -1.15
C THR A 678 22.06 23.76 -0.30
N LEU A 679 23.02 22.86 -0.05
CA LEU A 679 22.92 21.78 0.92
C LEU A 679 23.88 22.11 2.08
N ASP A 680 23.36 22.40 3.27
CA ASP A 680 24.18 22.61 4.46
C ASP A 680 24.41 21.25 5.13
N ILE A 681 25.66 20.81 5.19
CA ILE A 681 26.03 19.55 5.82
C ILE A 681 26.64 19.87 7.19
N ARG A 682 26.04 19.36 8.26
CA ARG A 682 26.63 19.43 9.60
C ARG A 682 27.77 18.43 9.71
N LEU A 683 28.92 18.88 10.21
CA LEU A 683 30.11 18.06 10.45
C LEU A 683 30.42 18.02 11.95
N PRO A 684 31.16 17.00 12.43
CA PRO A 684 31.65 16.96 13.81
C PRO A 684 32.38 18.25 14.24
N ARG A 685 32.43 18.48 15.56
CA ARG A 685 33.08 19.65 16.20
C ARG A 685 32.47 21.03 15.85
N GLY A 686 31.24 21.09 15.33
CA GLY A 686 30.55 22.37 15.06
C GLY A 686 30.93 23.02 13.74
N PHE A 687 31.49 22.25 12.80
CA PHE A 687 31.71 22.73 11.43
C PHE A 687 30.46 22.54 10.56
N ILE A 688 30.28 23.40 9.57
CA ILE A 688 29.23 23.32 8.56
C ILE A 688 29.88 23.42 7.18
N LEU A 689 29.55 22.47 6.31
CA LEU A 689 30.00 22.44 4.91
C LEU A 689 28.81 22.74 4.00
N VAL A 690 28.79 23.93 3.40
CA VAL A 690 27.71 24.38 2.50
C VAL A 690 28.10 24.03 1.07
N VAL A 691 27.32 23.16 0.43
CA VAL A 691 27.48 22.79 -0.98
C VAL A 691 26.50 23.61 -1.81
N GLN A 692 27.00 24.60 -2.56
CA GLN A 692 26.22 25.45 -3.43
C GLN A 692 26.18 24.90 -4.86
N CYS A 693 24.97 24.81 -5.43
CA CYS A 693 24.71 24.24 -6.74
C CYS A 693 23.94 25.22 -7.62
N SER A 694 24.00 25.03 -8.95
CA SER A 694 23.03 25.68 -9.85
C SER A 694 21.60 25.23 -9.48
N GLN A 695 20.59 26.08 -9.70
CA GLN A 695 19.21 25.74 -9.35
C GLN A 695 18.70 24.46 -10.06
N GLN A 696 19.19 24.18 -11.27
CA GLN A 696 18.88 22.95 -11.99
C GLN A 696 19.52 21.73 -11.30
N ASN A 697 20.81 21.80 -10.99
CA ASN A 697 21.56 20.71 -10.37
C ASN A 697 21.01 20.41 -8.96
N PHE A 698 20.68 21.45 -8.19
CA PHE A 698 20.03 21.34 -6.88
C PHE A 698 18.68 20.62 -6.97
N LYS A 699 17.82 21.00 -7.93
CA LYS A 699 16.54 20.32 -8.18
C LYS A 699 16.74 18.85 -8.56
N THR A 700 17.75 18.51 -9.36
CA THR A 700 18.05 17.11 -9.70
C THR A 700 18.54 16.30 -8.48
N LEU A 701 19.41 16.88 -7.64
CA LEU A 701 19.87 16.25 -6.39
C LEU A 701 18.70 16.01 -5.43
N TRP A 702 17.88 17.04 -5.18
CA TRP A 702 16.69 16.94 -4.32
C TRP A 702 15.72 15.87 -4.83
N ASN A 703 15.35 15.92 -6.12
CA ASN A 703 14.40 14.97 -6.70
C ASN A 703 14.88 13.52 -6.60
N MET A 704 16.19 13.25 -6.78
CA MET A 704 16.75 11.90 -6.61
C MET A 704 16.69 11.42 -5.16
N TYR A 705 17.03 12.29 -4.20
CA TYR A 705 16.93 11.99 -2.76
C TYR A 705 15.48 11.74 -2.34
N GLU A 706 14.58 12.66 -2.65
CA GLU A 706 13.16 12.58 -2.30
C GLU A 706 12.49 11.37 -2.95
N PHE A 707 12.79 11.08 -4.23
CA PHE A 707 12.28 9.90 -4.92
C PHE A 707 12.77 8.60 -4.27
N SER A 708 14.08 8.47 -3.99
CA SER A 708 14.63 7.26 -3.35
C SER A 708 14.05 7.03 -1.96
N GLY A 709 13.91 8.09 -1.14
CA GLY A 709 13.30 8.02 0.19
C GLY A 709 11.82 7.64 0.13
N LYS A 710 11.03 8.28 -0.75
CA LYS A 710 9.62 7.92 -0.98
C LYS A 710 9.47 6.49 -1.47
N LEU A 711 10.36 6.03 -2.36
CA LEU A 711 10.35 4.66 -2.85
C LEU A 711 10.53 3.68 -1.70
N HIS A 712 11.63 3.77 -0.95
CA HIS A 712 11.93 2.84 0.14
C HIS A 712 10.91 2.88 1.28
N SER A 713 10.31 4.05 1.56
CA SER A 713 9.21 4.16 2.51
C SER A 713 8.01 3.25 2.17
N SER A 714 7.83 2.89 0.89
CA SER A 714 6.72 2.03 0.45
C SER A 714 6.89 0.54 0.83
N LEU A 715 8.10 0.08 1.14
CA LEU A 715 8.37 -1.26 1.69
C LEU A 715 8.15 -1.36 3.22
N TYR A 716 7.65 -0.30 3.85
CA TYR A 716 7.24 -0.29 5.25
C TYR A 716 5.71 -0.14 5.38
N PRO A 717 5.11 -0.56 6.51
CA PRO A 717 3.69 -0.34 6.76
C PRO A 717 3.37 1.14 6.83
N LYS A 718 2.17 1.52 6.36
CA LYS A 718 1.59 2.83 6.66
C LYS A 718 0.83 2.77 7.99
N GLN A 719 0.25 3.90 8.38
CA GLN A 719 -0.89 3.88 9.30
C GLN A 719 -1.96 2.91 8.77
N ASP A 720 -2.62 2.20 9.68
CA ASP A 720 -3.69 1.23 9.41
C ASP A 720 -3.26 0.04 8.50
N GLU A 721 -1.96 -0.28 8.49
CA GLU A 721 -1.38 -1.43 7.79
C GLU A 721 -0.45 -2.28 8.69
N GLN A 722 -0.48 -3.59 8.49
CA GLN A 722 0.42 -4.57 9.11
C GLN A 722 1.21 -5.30 8.01
N CYS A 723 2.53 -5.44 8.14
CA CYS A 723 3.31 -6.27 7.23
C CYS A 723 3.03 -7.75 7.51
N LEU A 724 2.62 -8.49 6.48
CA LEU A 724 2.30 -9.93 6.58
C LEU A 724 3.40 -10.81 5.97
N PHE A 725 4.13 -10.29 4.98
CA PHE A 725 5.18 -11.01 4.25
C PHE A 725 6.13 -10.03 3.57
N ARG A 726 7.45 -10.33 3.57
CA ARG A 726 8.49 -9.60 2.82
C ARG A 726 9.51 -10.61 2.28
N SER A 727 9.96 -10.42 1.03
CA SER A 727 10.81 -11.37 0.30
C SER A 727 11.66 -10.66 -0.76
N THR A 728 12.66 -11.36 -1.32
CA THR A 728 13.40 -10.95 -2.53
C THR A 728 13.09 -11.93 -3.67
N LEU A 729 12.37 -11.45 -4.69
CA LEU A 729 11.95 -12.25 -5.84
C LEU A 729 13.12 -12.62 -6.75
N ARG A 730 13.13 -13.85 -7.28
CA ARG A 730 14.05 -14.28 -8.34
C ARG A 730 13.85 -13.44 -9.61
N ALA A 731 12.59 -13.19 -9.97
CA ALA A 731 12.19 -12.36 -11.09
C ALA A 731 10.82 -11.70 -10.84
N PHE A 732 10.64 -10.48 -11.33
CA PHE A 732 9.39 -9.74 -11.29
C PHE A 732 9.12 -9.06 -12.63
N GLN A 733 7.87 -9.13 -13.09
CA GLN A 733 7.38 -8.49 -14.31
C GLN A 733 6.10 -7.70 -14.01
N TYR A 734 6.00 -6.51 -14.59
CA TYR A 734 4.87 -5.59 -14.40
C TYR A 734 4.26 -5.18 -15.75
N PHE A 735 3.05 -5.67 -16.02
CA PHE A 735 2.31 -5.42 -17.26
C PHE A 735 1.20 -4.40 -17.00
N ASP A 736 1.44 -3.14 -17.35
CA ASP A 736 0.43 -2.07 -17.35
C ASP A 736 -0.28 -2.00 -18.71
N ASN A 737 -1.61 -1.81 -18.71
CA ASN A 737 -2.37 -1.60 -19.95
C ASN A 737 -2.22 -0.18 -20.51
N ASP A 738 -1.75 0.81 -19.72
CA ASP A 738 -1.44 2.14 -20.24
C ASP A 738 -0.12 2.12 -21.04
N PRO A 739 -0.13 2.35 -22.38
CA PRO A 739 1.09 2.34 -23.19
C PRO A 739 2.09 3.43 -22.81
N GLN A 740 1.64 4.52 -22.16
CA GLN A 740 2.47 5.66 -21.73
C GLN A 740 3.04 5.48 -20.32
N SER A 741 2.55 4.49 -19.55
CA SER A 741 3.07 4.18 -18.21
C SER A 741 4.53 3.74 -18.27
N ARG A 742 5.35 4.40 -17.45
CA ARG A 742 6.79 4.10 -17.22
C ARG A 742 7.08 3.88 -15.72
N GLN A 743 6.11 3.39 -14.96
CA GLN A 743 6.26 3.19 -13.50
C GLN A 743 7.28 2.10 -13.14
N PHE A 744 7.45 1.12 -14.03
CA PHE A 744 8.36 -0.02 -13.85
C PHE A 744 8.90 -0.46 -15.22
N PRO A 745 10.10 -1.07 -15.29
CA PRO A 745 10.57 -1.75 -16.49
C PRO A 745 9.58 -2.81 -17.01
N LYS A 746 9.50 -2.97 -18.34
CA LYS A 746 8.61 -3.96 -18.98
C LYS A 746 9.26 -5.35 -19.13
N GLU A 747 10.56 -5.43 -18.86
CA GLU A 747 11.36 -6.65 -18.89
C GLU A 747 11.40 -7.35 -17.52
N SER A 748 11.92 -8.57 -17.48
CA SER A 748 12.01 -9.38 -16.25
C SER A 748 13.14 -8.88 -15.35
N ILE A 749 12.81 -8.26 -14.22
CA ILE A 749 13.81 -7.72 -13.28
C ILE A 749 14.05 -8.70 -12.13
N SER A 750 15.31 -9.04 -11.87
CA SER A 750 15.71 -9.97 -10.80
C SER A 750 16.11 -9.26 -9.50
N GLY A 751 15.91 -9.94 -8.37
CA GLY A 751 16.29 -9.44 -7.05
C GLY A 751 15.44 -8.28 -6.54
N CYS A 752 14.21 -8.13 -7.03
CA CYS A 752 13.26 -7.13 -6.53
C CYS A 752 12.80 -7.49 -5.12
N GLU A 753 12.76 -6.52 -4.20
CA GLU A 753 12.12 -6.73 -2.91
C GLU A 753 10.60 -6.53 -3.04
N VAL A 754 9.84 -7.45 -2.45
CA VAL A 754 8.37 -7.42 -2.34
C VAL A 754 7.95 -7.36 -0.89
N ALA A 755 6.90 -6.60 -0.59
CA ALA A 755 6.22 -6.63 0.70
C ALA A 755 4.70 -6.62 0.53
N LEU A 756 4.02 -7.50 1.28
CA LEU A 756 2.57 -7.60 1.40
C LEU A 756 2.13 -7.01 2.75
N PHE A 757 1.17 -6.10 2.71
CA PHE A 757 0.56 -5.50 3.89
C PHE A 757 -0.94 -5.80 3.90
N GLY A 758 -1.46 -6.23 5.06
CA GLY A 758 -2.89 -6.25 5.33
C GLY A 758 -3.34 -4.88 5.84
N ARG A 759 -4.44 -4.35 5.32
CA ARG A 759 -5.07 -3.12 5.83
C ARG A 759 -6.10 -3.44 6.89
N ILE A 760 -6.14 -2.61 7.92
CA ILE A 760 -6.87 -2.86 9.15
C ILE A 760 -7.55 -1.56 9.60
N LEU A 761 -8.88 -1.54 9.62
CA LEU A 761 -9.63 -0.50 10.33
C LEU A 761 -9.86 -0.95 11.76
N ARG A 762 -9.53 -0.10 12.74
CA ARG A 762 -9.94 -0.26 14.14
C ARG A 762 -11.16 0.62 14.40
N GLU A 763 -12.24 0.01 14.87
CA GLU A 763 -13.50 0.68 15.18
C GLU A 763 -13.75 0.61 16.70
N GLY A 764 -13.90 1.77 17.35
CA GLY A 764 -14.29 1.82 18.76
C GLY A 764 -15.80 1.75 18.91
N ALA A 765 -16.37 0.56 19.14
CA ALA A 765 -17.79 0.38 19.43
C ALA A 765 -18.05 0.42 20.95
N ALA A 766 -19.31 0.71 21.34
CA ALA A 766 -19.72 0.72 22.74
C ALA A 766 -19.64 -0.68 23.41
N THR A 767 -19.60 -1.74 22.60
CA THR A 767 -19.43 -3.13 23.02
C THR A 767 -17.97 -3.58 23.13
N GLY A 768 -17.02 -2.78 22.62
CA GLY A 768 -15.59 -3.08 22.58
C GLY A 768 -14.90 -2.55 21.30
N PRO A 769 -13.57 -2.52 21.26
CA PRO A 769 -12.84 -2.29 20.02
C PRO A 769 -13.01 -3.48 19.07
N ARG A 770 -13.25 -3.23 17.78
CA ARG A 770 -13.30 -4.25 16.71
C ARG A 770 -12.24 -3.99 15.65
N THR A 771 -11.63 -5.04 15.12
CA THR A 771 -10.63 -4.99 14.06
C THR A 771 -11.20 -5.56 12.75
N HIS A 772 -11.31 -4.72 11.71
CA HIS A 772 -11.87 -5.08 10.41
C HIS A 772 -10.83 -5.05 9.29
N HIS A 773 -10.70 -6.13 8.54
CA HIS A 773 -9.81 -6.22 7.39
C HIS A 773 -10.30 -5.36 6.22
N ARG A 774 -9.43 -4.53 5.64
CA ARG A 774 -9.75 -3.56 4.56
C ARG A 774 -9.05 -3.84 3.23
N GLY A 775 -8.62 -5.08 3.02
CA GLY A 775 -7.89 -5.51 1.82
C GLY A 775 -6.38 -5.42 2.01
N TYR A 776 -5.63 -5.44 0.92
CA TYR A 776 -4.17 -5.53 0.95
C TYR A 776 -3.47 -4.44 0.14
N ARG A 777 -2.17 -4.28 0.41
CA ARG A 777 -1.23 -3.51 -0.40
C ARG A 777 -0.02 -4.37 -0.72
N ILE A 778 0.39 -4.40 -2.00
CA ILE A 778 1.61 -5.06 -2.46
C ILE A 778 2.56 -3.98 -2.98
N ALA A 779 3.70 -3.81 -2.32
CA ALA A 779 4.79 -2.97 -2.79
C ALA A 779 5.91 -3.83 -3.38
N VAL A 780 6.50 -3.38 -4.50
CA VAL A 780 7.69 -4.01 -5.10
C VAL A 780 8.68 -2.94 -5.54
N ILE A 781 9.97 -3.13 -5.27
CA ILE A 781 11.08 -2.21 -5.61
C ILE A 781 12.18 -2.94 -6.39
N THR A 782 12.80 -2.26 -7.36
CA THR A 782 13.93 -2.81 -8.12
C THR A 782 15.18 -3.03 -7.26
N GLY A 783 15.74 -4.24 -7.36
CA GLY A 783 16.89 -4.67 -6.58
C GLY A 783 18.15 -3.81 -6.78
N PRO A 784 19.17 -3.94 -5.91
CA PRO A 784 20.38 -3.11 -5.95
C PRO A 784 21.22 -3.33 -7.22
N ARG A 785 21.10 -4.50 -7.88
CA ARG A 785 21.73 -4.80 -9.18
C ARG A 785 21.00 -4.21 -10.39
N THR A 786 19.89 -3.50 -10.20
CA THR A 786 19.16 -2.83 -11.29
C THR A 786 19.45 -1.34 -11.27
N LYS A 787 19.99 -0.78 -12.37
CA LYS A 787 20.27 0.65 -12.48
C LYS A 787 19.01 1.50 -12.39
N THR A 788 17.94 1.08 -13.06
CA THR A 788 16.65 1.78 -13.05
C THR A 788 16.00 1.62 -11.67
N LEU A 789 16.12 2.65 -10.82
CA LEU A 789 15.41 2.72 -9.55
C LEU A 789 13.91 2.92 -9.84
N SER A 790 13.08 1.95 -9.46
CA SER A 790 11.65 1.94 -9.78
C SER A 790 10.89 1.08 -8.79
N GLY A 791 9.58 1.31 -8.67
CA GLY A 791 8.74 0.56 -7.74
C GLY A 791 7.27 0.84 -7.94
N ILE A 792 6.46 -0.15 -7.59
CA ILE A 792 5.01 -0.16 -7.73
C ILE A 792 4.36 -0.43 -6.38
N ASN A 793 3.12 0.03 -6.20
CA ASN A 793 2.42 -0.03 -4.92
C ASN A 793 0.92 -0.29 -5.14
N GLN A 794 0.58 -1.54 -5.48
CA GLN A 794 -0.76 -1.93 -5.89
C GLN A 794 -1.67 -2.21 -4.69
N THR A 795 -2.90 -1.72 -4.76
CA THR A 795 -3.95 -1.95 -3.76
C THR A 795 -4.88 -3.07 -4.22
N TYR A 796 -5.37 -3.87 -3.27
CA TYR A 796 -6.41 -4.87 -3.45
C TYR A 796 -7.53 -4.57 -2.46
N THR A 797 -8.72 -4.20 -2.94
CA THR A 797 -9.87 -3.92 -2.08
C THR A 797 -10.77 -5.16 -1.96
N ASN A 798 -11.55 -5.24 -0.87
CA ASN A 798 -12.53 -6.31 -0.65
C ASN A 798 -13.76 -6.24 -1.58
N GLN A 799 -13.83 -5.25 -2.48
CA GLN A 799 -14.96 -5.03 -3.40
C GLN A 799 -14.81 -5.78 -4.74
N VAL A 800 -13.60 -6.26 -5.06
CA VAL A 800 -13.29 -6.92 -6.33
C VAL A 800 -12.54 -8.23 -6.04
N PRO A 801 -12.92 -9.37 -6.64
CA PRO A 801 -12.25 -10.63 -6.37
C PRO A 801 -10.81 -10.63 -6.89
N ILE A 802 -9.90 -11.16 -6.06
CA ILE A 802 -8.48 -11.30 -6.37
C ILE A 802 -8.30 -12.35 -7.47
N GLN A 803 -7.99 -11.91 -8.69
CA GLN A 803 -7.69 -12.79 -9.81
C GLN A 803 -6.22 -13.17 -9.80
N PHE A 804 -5.94 -14.47 -9.66
CA PHE A 804 -4.59 -15.02 -9.58
C PHE A 804 -4.37 -16.22 -10.51
N GLY A 805 -3.11 -16.55 -10.77
CA GLY A 805 -2.73 -17.77 -11.50
C GLY A 805 -1.39 -18.29 -11.02
N PHE A 806 -1.25 -19.62 -10.90
CA PHE A 806 0.04 -20.24 -10.64
C PHE A 806 0.75 -20.51 -11.97
N LEU A 807 2.01 -20.07 -12.06
CA LEU A 807 2.85 -20.16 -13.25
C LEU A 807 4.20 -20.79 -12.89
N ARG A 808 5.00 -21.08 -13.92
CA ARG A 808 6.44 -21.34 -13.81
C ARG A 808 7.18 -20.29 -14.63
N SER A 809 8.36 -19.86 -14.18
CA SER A 809 9.26 -19.04 -15.00
C SER A 809 9.87 -19.87 -16.14
N GLU A 810 10.57 -19.23 -17.07
CA GLU A 810 11.36 -19.93 -18.10
C GLU A 810 12.47 -20.81 -17.48
N ALA A 811 12.93 -20.47 -16.27
CA ALA A 811 13.87 -21.26 -15.47
C ALA A 811 13.16 -22.27 -14.52
N ASN A 812 11.86 -22.49 -14.70
CA ASN A 812 11.00 -23.36 -13.89
C ASN A 812 10.81 -22.92 -12.42
N ASP A 813 11.12 -21.66 -12.09
CA ASP A 813 10.86 -21.09 -10.77
C ASP A 813 9.33 -21.04 -10.51
N PRO A 814 8.87 -21.30 -9.28
CA PRO A 814 7.46 -21.18 -8.92
C PRO A 814 7.03 -19.70 -8.94
N ALA A 815 5.97 -19.40 -9.71
CA ALA A 815 5.51 -18.04 -9.92
C ALA A 815 4.01 -17.85 -9.62
N LEU A 816 3.66 -16.61 -9.25
CA LEU A 816 2.30 -16.15 -8.99
C LEU A 816 1.99 -14.97 -9.92
N SER A 817 0.99 -15.15 -10.77
CA SER A 817 0.35 -14.06 -11.53
C SER A 817 -0.72 -13.42 -10.66
N LEU A 818 -0.76 -12.08 -10.61
CA LEU A 818 -1.76 -11.29 -9.89
C LEU A 818 -2.23 -10.12 -10.76
N LYS A 819 -3.51 -10.08 -11.11
CA LYS A 819 -4.11 -8.90 -11.75
C LYS A 819 -4.33 -7.77 -10.76
N PHE A 820 -4.35 -6.54 -11.24
CA PHE A 820 -4.70 -5.36 -10.46
C PHE A 820 -5.58 -4.41 -11.28
N GLU A 821 -6.46 -3.68 -10.59
CA GLU A 821 -7.35 -2.68 -11.19
C GLU A 821 -7.58 -1.54 -10.18
N ASN A 822 -6.74 -0.51 -10.29
CA ASN A 822 -6.70 0.66 -9.42
C ASN A 822 -7.03 1.93 -10.23
N GLY A 823 -8.33 2.10 -10.51
CA GLY A 823 -8.88 3.24 -11.24
C GLY A 823 -8.46 3.25 -12.71
N ARG A 824 -7.42 4.02 -13.04
CA ARG A 824 -6.83 4.05 -14.41
C ARG A 824 -5.74 3.00 -14.61
N GLN A 825 -5.06 2.58 -13.54
CA GLN A 825 -4.05 1.53 -13.62
C GLN A 825 -4.75 0.18 -13.65
N LYS A 826 -4.53 -0.59 -14.72
CA LYS A 826 -5.09 -1.95 -14.84
C LYS A 826 -4.04 -2.83 -15.49
N GLY A 827 -3.83 -4.03 -14.99
CA GLY A 827 -2.73 -4.85 -15.48
C GLY A 827 -2.57 -6.19 -14.78
N ASN A 828 -1.39 -6.77 -14.95
CA ASN A 828 -0.98 -8.04 -14.36
C ASN A 828 0.46 -7.94 -13.84
N MET A 829 0.74 -8.57 -12.70
CA MET A 829 2.07 -8.74 -12.13
C MET A 829 2.44 -10.22 -12.14
N VAL A 830 3.69 -10.55 -12.44
CA VAL A 830 4.20 -11.91 -12.28
C VAL A 830 5.36 -11.88 -11.29
N LEU A 831 5.18 -12.56 -10.16
CA LEU A 831 6.15 -12.67 -9.07
C LEU A 831 6.75 -14.08 -9.11
N SER A 832 8.06 -14.21 -9.30
CA SER A 832 8.77 -15.51 -9.28
C SER A 832 9.60 -15.64 -8.00
N PHE A 833 9.33 -16.69 -7.22
CA PHE A 833 9.81 -16.84 -5.85
C PHE A 833 11.08 -17.70 -5.76
N SER A 834 11.71 -17.70 -4.58
CA SER A 834 12.89 -18.53 -4.32
C SER A 834 12.55 -20.03 -4.36
N ASP A 835 11.41 -20.42 -3.78
CA ASP A 835 10.83 -21.76 -3.75
C ASP A 835 9.28 -21.75 -3.76
N GLU A 836 8.68 -22.95 -3.73
CA GLU A 836 7.23 -23.10 -3.87
C GLU A 836 6.44 -22.88 -2.56
N GLN A 837 7.10 -23.06 -1.41
CA GLN A 837 6.55 -22.80 -0.08
C GLN A 837 6.42 -21.29 0.16
N GLU A 838 7.42 -20.50 -0.23
CA GLU A 838 7.39 -19.04 -0.17
C GLU A 838 6.23 -18.46 -1.03
N ARG A 839 6.10 -18.94 -2.27
CA ARG A 839 4.97 -18.61 -3.15
C ARG A 839 3.63 -18.98 -2.51
N PHE A 840 3.53 -20.18 -1.91
CA PHE A 840 2.32 -20.66 -1.25
C PHE A 840 1.97 -19.85 0.00
N GLN A 841 2.97 -19.41 0.78
CA GLN A 841 2.79 -18.56 1.96
C GLN A 841 2.23 -17.20 1.56
N MET A 842 2.83 -16.50 0.59
CA MET A 842 2.33 -15.20 0.12
C MET A 842 0.92 -15.32 -0.46
N HIS A 843 0.64 -16.36 -1.25
CA HIS A 843 -0.71 -16.64 -1.75
C HIS A 843 -1.72 -16.84 -0.61
N SER A 844 -1.41 -17.73 0.35
CA SER A 844 -2.32 -18.10 1.43
C SER A 844 -2.63 -16.94 2.39
N LEU A 845 -1.66 -16.03 2.60
CA LEU A 845 -1.87 -14.76 3.29
C LEU A 845 -2.80 -13.84 2.48
N LEU A 846 -2.53 -13.66 1.18
CA LEU A 846 -3.31 -12.78 0.30
C LEU A 846 -4.79 -13.20 0.19
N ILE A 847 -5.10 -14.49 0.23
CA ILE A 847 -6.50 -14.97 0.19
C ILE A 847 -7.11 -15.18 1.60
N GLY A 848 -6.34 -14.99 2.68
CA GLY A 848 -6.80 -15.06 4.06
C GLY A 848 -6.96 -16.47 4.66
N ILE A 849 -6.42 -17.51 4.01
CA ILE A 849 -6.52 -18.90 4.47
C ILE A 849 -5.33 -19.36 5.34
N ALA A 850 -4.27 -18.56 5.41
CA ALA A 850 -3.14 -18.83 6.30
C ALA A 850 -3.60 -18.84 7.77
N LEU A 851 -3.06 -19.78 8.55
CA LEU A 851 -3.18 -19.82 10.01
C LEU A 851 -2.06 -18.95 10.62
N GLN A 852 -2.38 -18.15 11.63
CA GLN A 852 -1.39 -17.57 12.53
C GLN A 852 -0.94 -18.60 13.57
N ARG A 853 -0.01 -18.22 14.47
CA ARG A 853 0.56 -19.14 15.47
C ARG A 853 -0.48 -19.65 16.47
N ASP A 854 -1.41 -18.78 16.81
CA ASP A 854 -2.36 -18.93 17.91
C ASP A 854 -3.77 -19.22 17.37
N GLU A 855 -3.87 -19.67 16.11
CA GLU A 855 -5.13 -19.92 15.39
C GLU A 855 -5.29 -21.40 15.01
N HIS A 856 -6.47 -21.94 15.31
CA HIS A 856 -6.78 -23.36 15.13
C HIS A 856 -7.99 -23.54 14.19
N ILE A 857 -8.05 -24.72 13.54
CA ILE A 857 -9.18 -25.14 12.72
C ILE A 857 -10.20 -25.81 13.63
N PHE A 858 -11.34 -25.17 13.86
CA PHE A 858 -12.39 -25.69 14.74
C PHE A 858 -13.30 -26.71 14.03
N CYS A 859 -13.49 -26.57 12.72
CA CYS A 859 -14.04 -27.62 11.87
C CYS A 859 -13.65 -27.46 10.40
N GLU A 860 -13.65 -28.57 9.66
CA GLU A 860 -13.58 -28.60 8.19
C GLU A 860 -14.61 -29.61 7.68
N ILE A 861 -15.53 -29.14 6.86
CA ILE A 861 -16.81 -29.82 6.62
C ILE A 861 -17.20 -29.74 5.13
N PRO A 862 -17.58 -30.85 4.47
CA PRO A 862 -18.07 -30.83 3.09
C PRO A 862 -19.40 -30.06 2.96
N MET A 863 -19.57 -29.32 1.85
CA MET A 863 -20.80 -28.57 1.56
C MET A 863 -21.65 -29.26 0.50
N ARG A 864 -22.99 -29.25 0.65
CA ARG A 864 -23.91 -29.51 -0.48
C ARG A 864 -24.23 -28.24 -1.26
N ASN A 865 -24.50 -27.12 -0.57
CA ASN A 865 -24.71 -25.82 -1.19
C ASN A 865 -24.53 -24.67 -0.18
N VAL A 866 -24.24 -23.47 -0.69
CA VAL A 866 -24.31 -22.20 0.05
C VAL A 866 -24.99 -21.15 -0.83
N TRP A 867 -25.93 -20.39 -0.28
CA TRP A 867 -26.51 -19.22 -0.96
C TRP A 867 -26.75 -18.06 0.01
N PHE A 868 -26.81 -16.86 -0.55
CA PHE A 868 -26.88 -15.60 0.18
C PHE A 868 -28.10 -14.82 -0.34
N SER A 869 -28.89 -14.22 0.56
CA SER A 869 -30.14 -13.53 0.20
C SER A 869 -30.37 -12.27 1.03
N GLU A 870 -30.99 -11.25 0.42
CA GLU A 870 -31.49 -10.04 1.08
C GLU A 870 -32.92 -10.22 1.65
N ARG A 871 -33.59 -11.35 1.34
CA ARG A 871 -34.96 -11.69 1.74
C ARG A 871 -35.05 -13.09 2.36
N TYR A 872 -36.02 -13.30 3.24
CA TYR A 872 -36.33 -14.60 3.83
C TYR A 872 -37.27 -15.42 2.94
N GLY A 873 -37.05 -16.74 2.91
CA GLY A 873 -37.75 -17.66 1.99
C GLY A 873 -37.17 -17.70 0.57
N ASP A 874 -36.29 -16.77 0.20
CA ASP A 874 -35.69 -16.71 -1.13
C ASP A 874 -34.78 -17.91 -1.42
N SER A 875 -35.06 -18.56 -2.55
CA SER A 875 -34.31 -19.76 -3.00
C SER A 875 -32.95 -19.39 -3.60
N ASN A 876 -32.10 -20.41 -3.79
CA ASN A 876 -30.80 -20.27 -4.46
C ASN A 876 -30.86 -19.71 -5.89
N GLN A 877 -32.04 -19.66 -6.53
CA GLN A 877 -32.25 -19.07 -7.85
C GLN A 877 -32.51 -17.56 -7.83
N ALA A 878 -32.99 -17.02 -6.69
CA ALA A 878 -33.49 -15.65 -6.56
C ALA A 878 -32.53 -14.70 -5.82
N GLY A 879 -31.75 -15.22 -4.85
CA GLY A 879 -30.76 -14.45 -4.10
C GLY A 879 -29.53 -14.02 -4.91
N LEU A 880 -28.39 -13.83 -4.24
CA LEU A 880 -27.12 -13.35 -4.83
C LEU A 880 -26.53 -14.35 -5.83
N LYS A 881 -27.07 -14.33 -7.05
CA LYS A 881 -26.95 -15.40 -8.05
C LYS A 881 -25.51 -15.75 -8.44
N ALA A 882 -24.62 -14.77 -8.51
CA ALA A 882 -23.19 -14.98 -8.81
C ALA A 882 -22.46 -15.83 -7.75
N ILE A 883 -22.86 -15.69 -6.49
CA ILE A 883 -22.28 -16.42 -5.34
C ILE A 883 -23.05 -17.75 -5.16
N SER A 884 -24.38 -17.69 -5.28
CA SER A 884 -25.31 -18.82 -5.09
C SER A 884 -25.23 -19.90 -6.20
N THR A 885 -24.41 -19.68 -7.24
CA THR A 885 -24.15 -20.65 -8.33
C THR A 885 -22.71 -21.19 -8.33
N LEU A 886 -21.89 -20.83 -7.34
CA LEU A 886 -20.54 -21.36 -7.23
C LEU A 886 -20.55 -22.86 -6.88
N PRO A 887 -19.65 -23.67 -7.47
CA PRO A 887 -19.53 -25.10 -7.17
C PRO A 887 -18.75 -25.30 -5.86
N TRP A 888 -19.44 -25.03 -4.74
CA TRP A 888 -18.93 -25.23 -3.37
C TRP A 888 -18.48 -26.67 -3.11
N GLN A 889 -17.44 -26.82 -2.29
CA GLN A 889 -16.86 -28.13 -1.97
C GLN A 889 -16.78 -28.37 -0.45
N ARG A 890 -16.19 -27.44 0.29
CA ARG A 890 -16.06 -27.51 1.75
C ARG A 890 -16.06 -26.11 2.38
N ALA A 891 -16.37 -26.06 3.67
CA ALA A 891 -16.19 -24.90 4.53
C ALA A 891 -15.23 -25.27 5.67
N ARG A 892 -14.33 -24.37 6.03
CA ARG A 892 -13.40 -24.50 7.16
C ARG A 892 -13.57 -23.30 8.09
N VAL A 893 -13.77 -23.54 9.39
CA VAL A 893 -13.87 -22.48 10.40
C VAL A 893 -12.55 -22.38 11.16
N ILE A 894 -12.00 -21.17 11.22
CA ILE A 894 -10.74 -20.84 11.91
C ILE A 894 -11.04 -19.78 12.96
N ASN A 895 -10.50 -19.93 14.17
CA ASN A 895 -10.51 -18.90 15.22
C ASN A 895 -9.19 -18.97 16.02
N HIS A 896 -8.98 -18.04 16.95
CA HIS A 896 -7.92 -18.14 17.97
C HIS A 896 -8.15 -19.38 18.87
N ASP A 897 -7.11 -19.95 19.47
CA ASP A 897 -7.22 -20.91 20.59
C ASP A 897 -6.72 -20.25 21.88
N ASN A 898 -7.40 -20.43 23.01
CA ASN A 898 -7.26 -19.56 24.20
C ASN A 898 -6.92 -20.34 25.48
N ASP A 899 -5.91 -21.22 25.37
CA ASP A 899 -5.20 -21.91 26.46
C ASP A 899 -6.07 -22.56 27.56
N GLY A 900 -7.30 -22.97 27.21
CA GLY A 900 -8.22 -23.73 28.05
C GLY A 900 -9.62 -23.13 28.21
N ASP A 901 -9.77 -21.80 28.07
CA ASP A 901 -11.07 -21.17 27.91
C ASP A 901 -11.49 -21.20 26.43
N ARG A 902 -12.79 -21.32 26.15
CA ARG A 902 -13.27 -21.29 24.76
C ARG A 902 -13.00 -19.90 24.15
N PRO A 903 -12.47 -19.81 22.92
CA PRO A 903 -12.28 -18.52 22.27
C PRO A 903 -13.65 -17.87 22.05
N PRO A 904 -13.80 -16.57 22.33
CA PRO A 904 -15.07 -15.90 22.09
C PRO A 904 -15.36 -15.90 20.58
N CYS A 905 -16.56 -16.34 20.19
CA CYS A 905 -17.06 -16.21 18.81
C CYS A 905 -17.67 -14.82 18.55
N VAL A 906 -17.95 -14.07 19.62
CA VAL A 906 -18.47 -12.70 19.60
C VAL A 906 -17.33 -11.73 19.97
N LEU A 907 -17.22 -10.61 19.25
CA LEU A 907 -16.06 -9.70 19.22
C LEU A 907 -14.76 -10.40 18.78
N ALA A 908 -14.88 -11.45 17.97
CA ALA A 908 -13.77 -12.24 17.47
C ALA A 908 -13.08 -11.57 16.28
N ASP A 909 -11.90 -10.99 16.50
CA ASP A 909 -11.06 -10.43 15.44
C ASP A 909 -10.51 -11.52 14.47
N SER A 910 -10.39 -12.76 14.93
CA SER A 910 -9.81 -13.92 14.21
C SER A 910 -10.84 -14.83 13.51
N LEU A 911 -12.08 -14.89 14.01
CA LEU A 911 -13.08 -15.87 13.56
C LEU A 911 -13.38 -15.69 12.08
N ARG A 912 -13.19 -16.74 11.28
CA ARG A 912 -13.48 -16.71 9.85
C ARG A 912 -13.90 -18.05 9.30
N ILE A 913 -14.79 -18.01 8.31
CA ILE A 913 -15.18 -19.15 7.49
C ILE A 913 -14.48 -19.03 6.15
N ILE A 914 -13.72 -20.07 5.79
CA ILE A 914 -13.13 -20.25 4.47
C ILE A 914 -14.04 -21.17 3.68
N TYR A 915 -14.70 -20.67 2.64
CA TYR A 915 -15.43 -21.47 1.67
C TYR A 915 -14.53 -21.77 0.47
N GLU A 916 -14.44 -23.03 0.09
CA GLU A 916 -13.69 -23.45 -1.10
C GLU A 916 -14.66 -23.92 -2.20
N PHE A 917 -14.44 -23.44 -3.42
CA PHE A 917 -15.15 -23.87 -4.61
C PHE A 917 -14.14 -24.26 -5.70
N LYS A 918 -14.59 -25.03 -6.70
CA LYS A 918 -13.73 -25.69 -7.70
C LYS A 918 -12.59 -24.83 -8.29
N ASP A 919 -12.85 -23.54 -8.49
CA ASP A 919 -11.98 -22.62 -9.22
C ASP A 919 -11.56 -21.38 -8.39
N GLY A 920 -11.77 -21.39 -7.06
CA GLY A 920 -11.44 -20.25 -6.17
C GLY A 920 -11.81 -20.44 -4.68
N THR A 921 -11.69 -19.36 -3.90
CA THR A 921 -11.98 -19.33 -2.46
C THR A 921 -12.74 -18.06 -2.04
N MET A 922 -13.47 -18.13 -0.93
CA MET A 922 -14.14 -16.99 -0.29
C MET A 922 -13.90 -17.04 1.22
N THR A 923 -13.31 -15.99 1.76
CA THR A 923 -12.96 -15.83 3.17
C THR A 923 -13.90 -14.80 3.81
N ASP A 924 -14.75 -15.24 4.72
CA ASP A 924 -15.74 -14.45 5.44
C ASP A 924 -15.32 -14.31 6.91
N ARG A 925 -15.03 -13.08 7.34
CA ARG A 925 -14.59 -12.77 8.71
C ARG A 925 -15.79 -12.41 9.59
N MET A 926 -15.90 -12.99 10.77
CA MET A 926 -17.10 -12.94 11.62
C MET A 926 -16.90 -12.08 12.87
N ASN A 927 -16.41 -10.86 12.69
CA ASN A 927 -16.31 -9.89 13.78
C ASN A 927 -17.69 -9.28 14.07
N VAL A 928 -18.43 -9.91 14.99
CA VAL A 928 -19.83 -9.60 15.35
C VAL A 928 -19.92 -9.11 16.80
N ALA A 929 -20.73 -8.09 17.09
CA ALA A 929 -21.00 -7.64 18.46
C ALA A 929 -22.13 -8.48 19.13
N PRO A 930 -22.26 -8.43 20.47
CA PRO A 930 -23.33 -9.13 21.18
C PRO A 930 -24.72 -8.76 20.63
N GLY A 931 -25.54 -9.76 20.33
CA GLY A 931 -26.87 -9.59 19.71
C GLY A 931 -26.89 -9.53 18.17
N GLU A 932 -25.73 -9.41 17.50
CA GLU A 932 -25.63 -9.42 16.03
C GLU A 932 -25.62 -10.84 15.44
N LEU A 933 -25.06 -11.83 16.15
CA LEU A 933 -25.03 -13.22 15.69
C LEU A 933 -26.38 -13.90 15.93
N ARG A 934 -27.10 -14.20 14.84
CA ARG A 934 -28.41 -14.87 14.91
C ARG A 934 -28.51 -16.02 13.93
N ILE A 935 -29.08 -17.13 14.39
CA ILE A 935 -29.22 -18.38 13.62
C ILE A 935 -30.69 -18.80 13.50
N ARG A 936 -31.00 -19.56 12.45
CA ARG A 936 -32.26 -20.30 12.30
C ARG A 936 -31.96 -21.69 11.76
N LEU A 937 -32.51 -22.72 12.40
CA LEU A 937 -32.52 -24.07 11.86
C LEU A 937 -33.80 -24.32 11.06
N ASP A 938 -33.65 -24.97 9.91
CA ASP A 938 -34.76 -25.36 9.05
C ASP A 938 -35.50 -26.58 9.65
N VAL A 939 -36.83 -26.55 9.65
CA VAL A 939 -37.73 -27.57 10.22
C VAL A 939 -38.14 -28.62 9.19
N GLN A 940 -38.00 -28.32 7.89
CA GLN A 940 -38.23 -29.23 6.78
C GLN A 940 -36.93 -29.93 6.35
N ASN A 941 -35.81 -29.20 6.31
CA ASN A 941 -34.49 -29.72 5.96
C ASN A 941 -33.54 -29.76 7.18
N PRO A 942 -33.40 -30.88 7.90
CA PRO A 942 -32.53 -30.95 9.07
C PRO A 942 -31.05 -30.69 8.77
N SER A 943 -30.61 -30.83 7.51
CA SER A 943 -29.24 -30.57 7.07
C SER A 943 -28.96 -29.10 6.69
N CYS A 944 -29.86 -28.18 7.07
CA CYS A 944 -29.81 -26.77 6.71
C CYS A 944 -29.80 -25.86 7.96
N ILE A 945 -28.89 -24.88 7.95
CA ILE A 945 -28.78 -23.79 8.93
C ILE A 945 -28.65 -22.45 8.21
N MET A 946 -29.33 -21.44 8.72
CA MET A 946 -29.36 -20.08 8.20
C MET A 946 -28.70 -19.16 9.23
N VAL A 947 -27.73 -18.35 8.83
CA VAL A 947 -27.08 -17.35 9.69
C VAL A 947 -27.37 -15.96 9.14
N PHE A 948 -27.91 -15.08 9.98
CA PHE A 948 -28.10 -13.68 9.65
C PHE A 948 -26.79 -12.90 9.84
N ARG A 949 -26.50 -11.97 8.93
CA ARG A 949 -25.30 -11.11 8.98
C ARG A 949 -25.65 -9.70 8.49
N GLN A 950 -25.12 -8.69 9.16
CA GLN A 950 -25.19 -7.30 8.71
C GLN A 950 -24.34 -7.06 7.44
N GLY A 951 -24.49 -5.89 6.82
CA GLY A 951 -23.67 -5.47 5.68
C GLY A 951 -22.18 -5.44 6.05
N GLN A 952 -21.36 -6.09 5.23
CA GLN A 952 -20.00 -6.51 5.59
C GLN A 952 -18.98 -6.16 4.49
N SER A 953 -17.83 -5.62 4.88
CA SER A 953 -16.82 -5.09 3.95
C SER A 953 -15.39 -5.63 4.20
N ASP A 954 -15.27 -6.73 4.93
CA ASP A 954 -14.04 -7.47 5.23
C ASP A 954 -13.99 -8.90 4.64
N ILE A 955 -14.94 -9.25 3.78
CA ILE A 955 -14.94 -10.48 2.95
C ILE A 955 -13.78 -10.40 1.92
N THR A 956 -13.13 -11.52 1.63
CA THR A 956 -12.14 -11.62 0.54
C THR A 956 -12.49 -12.79 -0.38
N VAL A 957 -12.69 -12.55 -1.67
CA VAL A 957 -12.89 -13.60 -2.69
C VAL A 957 -11.67 -13.66 -3.59
N ALA A 958 -11.23 -14.86 -3.96
CA ALA A 958 -10.14 -15.09 -4.90
C ALA A 958 -10.51 -16.14 -5.94
N VAL A 959 -10.08 -15.94 -7.19
CA VAL A 959 -10.45 -16.78 -8.35
C VAL A 959 -9.24 -17.09 -9.24
N THR A 960 -9.18 -18.33 -9.74
CA THR A 960 -8.11 -18.79 -10.63
C THR A 960 -8.36 -18.37 -12.08
N GLU A 961 -7.42 -17.66 -12.70
CA GLU A 961 -7.59 -17.15 -14.08
C GLU A 961 -7.77 -18.26 -15.12
N ALA A 962 -7.02 -19.36 -15.00
CA ALA A 962 -6.93 -20.39 -16.03
C ALA A 962 -8.22 -21.18 -16.30
N LYS A 963 -9.28 -20.99 -15.49
CA LYS A 963 -10.52 -21.80 -15.53
C LYS A 963 -11.81 -20.98 -15.51
N VAL A 964 -11.73 -19.66 -15.34
CA VAL A 964 -12.87 -18.79 -14.99
C VAL A 964 -13.28 -17.91 -16.17
N SER A 965 -14.59 -17.76 -16.40
CA SER A 965 -15.11 -16.87 -17.44
C SER A 965 -14.83 -15.40 -17.12
N ARG A 966 -14.72 -14.54 -18.15
CA ARG A 966 -14.50 -13.09 -17.95
C ARG A 966 -15.66 -12.38 -17.24
N GLU A 967 -16.82 -13.02 -17.16
CA GLU A 967 -18.04 -12.47 -16.56
C GLU A 967 -18.08 -12.74 -15.04
N LEU A 968 -17.57 -13.88 -14.57
CA LEU A 968 -17.67 -14.25 -13.15
C LEU A 968 -16.99 -13.25 -12.20
N PRO A 969 -15.78 -12.70 -12.47
CA PRO A 969 -15.19 -11.68 -11.61
C PRO A 969 -16.03 -10.41 -11.46
N LEU A 970 -16.75 -10.01 -12.52
CA LEU A 970 -17.64 -8.83 -12.50
C LEU A 970 -18.93 -9.13 -11.74
N ALA A 971 -19.50 -10.32 -11.95
CA ALA A 971 -20.69 -10.77 -11.24
C ALA A 971 -20.43 -10.96 -9.72
N LEU A 972 -19.24 -11.45 -9.35
CA LEU A 972 -18.79 -11.54 -7.96
C LEU A 972 -18.50 -10.16 -7.34
N ALA A 973 -17.96 -9.20 -8.09
CA ALA A 973 -17.77 -7.83 -7.60
C ALA A 973 -19.11 -7.16 -7.26
N HIS A 974 -20.13 -7.29 -8.12
CA HIS A 974 -21.50 -6.85 -7.79
C HIS A 974 -22.05 -7.59 -6.56
N GLY A 975 -21.78 -8.90 -6.42
CA GLY A 975 -22.18 -9.66 -5.24
C GLY A 975 -21.54 -9.15 -3.94
N LEU A 976 -20.26 -8.77 -3.99
CA LEU A 976 -19.53 -8.15 -2.88
C LEU A 976 -20.05 -6.73 -2.56
N GLU A 977 -20.42 -5.96 -3.57
CA GLU A 977 -21.05 -4.65 -3.39
C GLU A 977 -22.39 -4.76 -2.66
N THR A 978 -23.26 -5.69 -3.04
CA THR A 978 -24.52 -5.95 -2.32
C THR A 978 -24.26 -6.43 -0.89
N LEU A 979 -23.31 -7.35 -0.69
CA LEU A 979 -22.94 -7.83 0.66
C LEU A 979 -22.36 -6.71 1.55
N GLN A 980 -21.77 -5.67 0.98
CA GLN A 980 -21.32 -4.48 1.71
C GLN A 980 -22.46 -3.55 2.11
N GLN A 981 -23.55 -3.49 1.33
CA GLN A 981 -24.63 -2.50 1.50
C GLN A 981 -25.84 -3.04 2.26
N SER A 982 -26.17 -4.33 2.11
CA SER A 982 -27.41 -4.93 2.63
C SER A 982 -27.15 -5.97 3.73
N PRO A 983 -27.99 -6.02 4.79
CA PRO A 983 -28.07 -7.19 5.66
C PRO A 983 -28.49 -8.42 4.84
N THR A 984 -27.91 -9.59 5.14
CA THR A 984 -28.15 -10.82 4.39
C THR A 984 -28.36 -12.04 5.28
N ILE A 985 -29.14 -12.98 4.77
CA ILE A 985 -29.25 -14.35 5.28
C ILE A 985 -28.30 -15.22 4.46
N ARG A 986 -27.45 -15.98 5.15
CA ARG A 986 -26.49 -16.93 4.57
C ARG A 986 -26.94 -18.33 4.93
N THR A 987 -27.32 -19.11 3.93
CA THR A 987 -27.90 -20.44 4.14
C THR A 987 -26.90 -21.51 3.72
N PHE A 988 -26.61 -22.41 4.66
CA PHE A 988 -25.62 -23.47 4.54
C PHE A 988 -26.32 -24.82 4.56
N MET A 989 -26.12 -25.63 3.52
CA MET A 989 -26.68 -26.98 3.41
C MET A 989 -25.56 -28.02 3.38
N PHE A 990 -25.64 -28.98 4.29
CA PHE A 990 -24.59 -29.96 4.59
C PHE A 990 -24.99 -31.40 4.19
N PRO A 991 -24.05 -32.36 4.15
CA PRO A 991 -24.36 -33.78 3.89
C PRO A 991 -25.16 -34.47 5.00
N SER A 992 -24.83 -34.21 6.27
CA SER A 992 -25.46 -34.80 7.45
C SER A 992 -25.92 -33.73 8.46
N ILE A 993 -26.55 -34.17 9.56
CA ILE A 993 -26.90 -33.29 10.68
C ILE A 993 -25.71 -33.06 11.63
N SER A 994 -24.78 -34.01 11.73
CA SER A 994 -23.54 -33.86 12.51
C SER A 994 -22.64 -32.76 11.95
N ASP A 995 -22.67 -32.58 10.63
CA ASP A 995 -22.00 -31.47 9.94
C ASP A 995 -22.60 -30.12 10.34
N VAL A 996 -23.92 -30.02 10.48
CA VAL A 996 -24.61 -28.81 10.96
C VAL A 996 -24.17 -28.50 12.39
N HIS A 997 -24.16 -29.50 13.28
CA HIS A 997 -23.78 -29.31 14.69
C HIS A 997 -22.31 -28.91 14.87
N ALA A 998 -21.40 -29.49 14.08
CA ALA A 998 -19.98 -29.12 14.09
C ALA A 998 -19.75 -27.70 13.55
N PHE A 999 -20.48 -27.29 12.51
CA PHE A 999 -20.45 -25.91 12.00
C PHE A 999 -21.02 -24.91 13.00
N GLU A 1000 -22.20 -25.20 13.57
CA GLU A 1000 -22.87 -24.37 14.58
C GLU A 1000 -21.99 -24.18 15.82
N THR A 1001 -21.39 -25.26 16.33
CA THR A 1001 -20.47 -25.20 17.48
C THR A 1001 -19.25 -24.33 17.17
N ALA A 1002 -18.64 -24.46 15.99
CA ALA A 1002 -17.45 -23.70 15.60
C ALA A 1002 -17.72 -22.20 15.32
N VAL A 1003 -18.95 -21.84 14.92
CA VAL A 1003 -19.35 -20.45 14.62
C VAL A 1003 -19.97 -19.73 15.81
N THR A 1004 -20.57 -20.45 16.77
CA THR A 1004 -21.28 -19.85 17.92
C THR A 1004 -20.60 -20.05 19.27
N GLY A 1005 -19.77 -21.09 19.44
CA GLY A 1005 -19.22 -21.50 20.73
C GLY A 1005 -20.08 -22.49 21.51
N PHE A 1006 -21.35 -22.71 21.11
CA PHE A 1006 -22.31 -23.58 21.79
C PHE A 1006 -22.26 -25.02 21.27
N ASN A 1007 -22.06 -25.99 22.15
CA ASN A 1007 -22.20 -27.42 21.81
C ASN A 1007 -23.67 -27.79 21.63
N VAL A 1008 -24.01 -28.52 20.57
CA VAL A 1008 -25.34 -29.14 20.43
C VAL A 1008 -25.39 -30.43 21.27
N LEU A 1009 -26.33 -30.50 22.22
CA LEU A 1009 -26.55 -31.67 23.07
C LEU A 1009 -27.73 -32.54 22.57
N PHE A 1010 -28.75 -31.91 21.98
CA PHE A 1010 -29.92 -32.57 21.40
C PHE A 1010 -30.42 -31.77 20.19
N ASP A 1011 -30.91 -32.45 19.16
CA ASP A 1011 -31.64 -31.86 18.02
C ASP A 1011 -32.66 -32.90 17.52
N GLY A 1012 -33.93 -32.54 17.46
CA GLY A 1012 -35.01 -33.45 17.08
C GLY A 1012 -36.31 -32.75 16.72
N ILE A 1013 -37.18 -33.46 15.99
CA ILE A 1013 -38.48 -32.93 15.56
C ILE A 1013 -39.57 -33.39 16.54
N ALA A 1014 -40.16 -32.44 17.26
CA ALA A 1014 -41.34 -32.65 18.08
C ALA A 1014 -42.60 -32.67 17.20
N SER A 1015 -43.53 -33.59 17.49
CA SER A 1015 -44.84 -33.73 16.84
C SER A 1015 -45.99 -33.06 17.61
N ALA A 1016 -45.68 -32.40 18.72
CA ALA A 1016 -46.36 -31.19 19.18
C ALA A 1016 -45.43 -30.38 20.10
N PHE A 1017 -45.49 -29.04 20.01
CA PHE A 1017 -44.93 -28.12 21.02
C PHE A 1017 -46.05 -27.20 21.50
N ALA A 1018 -46.37 -27.21 22.80
CA ALA A 1018 -47.51 -26.49 23.34
C ALA A 1018 -47.16 -25.60 24.54
N ILE A 1019 -47.77 -24.41 24.60
CA ILE A 1019 -47.67 -23.44 25.70
C ILE A 1019 -49.06 -23.32 26.34
N SER A 1020 -49.16 -23.55 27.64
CA SER A 1020 -50.45 -23.62 28.35
C SER A 1020 -50.89 -22.27 28.92
N ARG A 1021 -50.96 -21.23 28.06
CA ARG A 1021 -50.97 -19.83 28.51
C ARG A 1021 -52.08 -19.48 29.51
N ARG A 1022 -51.68 -19.08 30.72
CA ARG A 1022 -52.54 -18.61 31.81
C ARG A 1022 -53.24 -17.30 31.41
N ARG A 1023 -54.48 -17.10 31.88
CA ARG A 1023 -55.23 -15.84 31.69
C ARG A 1023 -55.29 -15.07 32.99
N MET A 1024 -54.81 -13.82 32.99
CA MET A 1024 -54.67 -12.92 34.16
C MET A 1024 -55.91 -12.71 35.05
N VAL A 1025 -57.10 -13.18 34.66
CA VAL A 1025 -58.36 -12.99 35.43
C VAL A 1025 -59.27 -14.24 35.42
N VAL A 1026 -58.86 -15.37 34.82
CA VAL A 1026 -59.74 -16.56 34.68
C VAL A 1026 -58.92 -17.86 34.73
N PRO A 1027 -59.31 -18.90 35.50
CA PRO A 1027 -58.66 -20.23 35.53
C PRO A 1027 -58.75 -21.08 34.24
N ILE A 1028 -58.77 -20.46 33.05
CA ILE A 1028 -58.87 -21.12 31.74
C ILE A 1028 -57.59 -20.87 30.96
N HIS A 1029 -56.70 -21.87 30.94
CA HIS A 1029 -55.49 -21.88 30.13
C HIS A 1029 -55.85 -21.88 28.64
N LYS A 1030 -55.34 -20.89 27.87
CA LYS A 1030 -55.41 -20.93 26.40
C LYS A 1030 -54.19 -21.70 25.88
N LYS A 1031 -54.35 -23.01 25.67
CA LYS A 1031 -53.34 -23.83 25.00
C LYS A 1031 -53.02 -23.26 23.61
N TRP A 1032 -51.76 -22.90 23.38
CA TRP A 1032 -51.19 -22.65 22.07
C TRP A 1032 -50.41 -23.91 21.68
N GLU A 1033 -50.50 -24.39 20.43
CA GLU A 1033 -49.85 -25.63 20.01
C GLU A 1033 -49.36 -25.55 18.56
N ALA A 1034 -48.07 -25.79 18.34
CA ALA A 1034 -47.45 -26.00 17.04
C ALA A 1034 -47.37 -27.51 16.74
N LYS A 1035 -47.59 -27.91 15.49
CA LYS A 1035 -47.67 -29.34 15.10
C LYS A 1035 -46.32 -29.97 14.77
N LYS A 1036 -45.41 -29.19 14.20
CA LYS A 1036 -44.05 -29.61 13.82
C LYS A 1036 -43.09 -28.55 14.31
N THR A 1037 -42.10 -28.96 15.09
CA THR A 1037 -41.16 -28.04 15.74
C THR A 1037 -39.79 -28.70 15.83
N ARG A 1038 -38.75 -28.07 15.30
CA ARG A 1038 -37.37 -28.51 15.56
C ARG A 1038 -36.96 -27.96 16.91
N VAL A 1039 -36.68 -28.86 17.85
CA VAL A 1039 -36.27 -28.55 19.22
C VAL A 1039 -34.81 -28.94 19.38
N GLN A 1040 -34.01 -28.02 19.88
CA GLN A 1040 -32.58 -28.20 20.09
C GLN A 1040 -32.21 -27.82 21.52
N ILE A 1041 -31.30 -28.56 22.14
CA ILE A 1041 -30.64 -28.17 23.39
C ILE A 1041 -29.19 -27.87 23.07
N VAL A 1042 -28.73 -26.68 23.45
CA VAL A 1042 -27.36 -26.22 23.23
C VAL A 1042 -26.72 -25.77 24.54
N GLN A 1043 -25.39 -25.87 24.66
CA GLN A 1043 -24.67 -25.51 25.89
C GLN A 1043 -23.31 -24.88 25.63
N GLN A 1044 -23.05 -23.76 26.31
CA GLN A 1044 -21.74 -23.13 26.45
C GLN A 1044 -21.50 -22.77 27.92
N ASP A 1045 -20.31 -23.04 28.45
CA ASP A 1045 -19.79 -22.56 29.74
C ASP A 1045 -20.78 -22.72 30.92
N GLY A 1046 -21.42 -23.90 30.98
CA GLY A 1046 -22.43 -24.27 31.98
C GLY A 1046 -23.84 -23.72 31.73
N THR A 1047 -24.00 -22.76 30.81
CA THR A 1047 -25.31 -22.23 30.37
C THR A 1047 -25.93 -23.15 29.32
N THR A 1048 -27.03 -23.81 29.68
CA THR A 1048 -27.85 -24.58 28.74
C THR A 1048 -29.00 -23.72 28.21
N GLN A 1049 -29.32 -23.83 26.92
CA GLN A 1049 -30.47 -23.17 26.28
C GLN A 1049 -31.33 -24.17 25.51
N LEU A 1050 -32.64 -23.89 25.43
CA LEU A 1050 -33.58 -24.58 24.56
C LEU A 1050 -33.96 -23.65 23.41
N LEU A 1051 -33.78 -24.14 22.18
CA LEU A 1051 -34.18 -23.46 20.95
C LEU A 1051 -35.35 -24.23 20.32
N ALA A 1052 -36.38 -23.52 19.86
CA ALA A 1052 -37.54 -24.11 19.20
C ALA A 1052 -37.87 -23.32 17.92
N PHE A 1053 -37.80 -24.00 16.78
CA PHE A 1053 -38.12 -23.44 15.46
C PHE A 1053 -39.44 -24.02 14.95
N PHE A 1054 -40.38 -23.14 14.57
CA PHE A 1054 -41.73 -23.51 14.19
C PHE A 1054 -41.91 -23.54 12.67
N ASP A 1055 -42.76 -24.45 12.21
CA ASP A 1055 -43.14 -24.67 10.80
C ASP A 1055 -44.51 -24.02 10.50
N ASP A 1056 -45.56 -24.50 11.17
CA ASP A 1056 -46.93 -23.97 11.14
C ASP A 1056 -47.35 -23.57 12.57
N PHE A 1057 -47.15 -22.29 12.93
CA PHE A 1057 -47.55 -21.75 14.23
C PHE A 1057 -47.97 -20.28 14.15
N ALA A 1058 -49.26 -20.01 14.35
CA ALA A 1058 -49.89 -18.70 14.22
C ALA A 1058 -49.47 -17.65 15.29
N HIS A 1059 -48.51 -17.98 16.16
CA HIS A 1059 -48.03 -17.08 17.21
C HIS A 1059 -46.53 -16.78 17.12
N GLY A 1060 -45.76 -17.47 16.26
CA GLY A 1060 -44.41 -17.02 15.92
C GLY A 1060 -43.55 -18.05 15.20
N GLN A 1061 -42.38 -17.61 14.71
CA GLN A 1061 -41.50 -18.41 13.85
C GLN A 1061 -40.38 -19.16 14.60
N CYS A 1062 -39.97 -18.67 15.77
CA CYS A 1062 -39.07 -19.36 16.70
C CYS A 1062 -39.20 -18.83 18.14
N MET A 1063 -38.52 -19.47 19.07
CA MET A 1063 -38.16 -18.95 20.39
C MET A 1063 -36.87 -19.61 20.90
N GLY A 1064 -36.13 -18.92 21.76
CA GLY A 1064 -34.95 -19.46 22.46
C GLY A 1064 -34.89 -18.92 23.89
N PHE A 1065 -34.54 -19.76 24.87
CA PHE A 1065 -34.44 -19.37 26.27
C PHE A 1065 -33.52 -20.29 27.09
N ASN A 1066 -32.95 -19.76 28.16
CA ASN A 1066 -32.01 -20.49 29.02
C ASN A 1066 -32.76 -21.46 29.95
N LEU A 1067 -32.28 -22.70 30.03
CA LEU A 1067 -32.70 -23.69 31.02
C LEU A 1067 -31.76 -23.65 32.23
N LYS A 1068 -32.30 -23.83 33.44
CA LYS A 1068 -31.56 -23.74 34.71
C LYS A 1068 -31.70 -25.01 35.54
N GLY A 1069 -30.72 -25.26 36.41
CA GLY A 1069 -30.78 -26.34 37.41
C GLY A 1069 -31.91 -26.21 38.43
N THR A 1070 -32.64 -25.10 38.43
CA THR A 1070 -33.83 -24.82 39.25
C THR A 1070 -35.15 -25.20 38.57
N ASP A 1071 -35.13 -25.50 37.27
CA ASP A 1071 -36.35 -25.68 36.48
C ASP A 1071 -36.93 -27.07 36.67
N VAL A 1072 -38.26 -27.18 36.65
CA VAL A 1072 -38.97 -28.41 37.00
C VAL A 1072 -39.44 -29.12 35.74
N PHE A 1073 -38.90 -30.33 35.52
CA PHE A 1073 -39.16 -31.16 34.36
C PHE A 1073 -39.97 -32.41 34.74
N GLU A 1074 -40.97 -32.79 33.94
CA GLU A 1074 -41.80 -33.97 34.19
C GLU A 1074 -42.08 -34.76 32.89
N THR A 1075 -41.84 -36.08 32.87
CA THR A 1075 -42.21 -36.92 31.72
C THR A 1075 -43.68 -37.32 31.77
N PHE A 1076 -44.36 -37.31 30.62
CA PHE A 1076 -45.70 -37.89 30.47
C PHE A 1076 -45.81 -38.74 29.19
N ASN A 1077 -46.76 -39.67 29.16
CA ASN A 1077 -47.13 -40.45 27.97
C ASN A 1077 -48.58 -40.15 27.60
N ARG A 1078 -48.88 -40.06 26.29
CA ARG A 1078 -50.24 -39.89 25.75
C ARG A 1078 -50.72 -41.20 25.13
N SER A 1079 -52.04 -41.39 25.06
CA SER A 1079 -52.65 -42.49 24.31
C SER A 1079 -52.21 -42.46 22.84
N GLY A 1080 -51.88 -43.63 22.27
CA GLY A 1080 -51.32 -43.75 20.92
C GLY A 1080 -49.79 -43.72 20.85
N GLY A 1081 -49.08 -44.04 21.93
CA GLY A 1081 -47.63 -44.26 21.94
C GLY A 1081 -46.75 -43.02 22.04
N LYS A 1082 -47.32 -41.82 21.86
CA LYS A 1082 -46.57 -40.56 21.94
C LYS A 1082 -46.06 -40.28 23.36
N ALA A 1083 -44.79 -39.91 23.46
CA ALA A 1083 -44.10 -39.59 24.70
C ALA A 1083 -43.80 -38.09 24.77
N GLY A 1084 -43.75 -37.50 25.97
CA GLY A 1084 -43.55 -36.06 26.11
C GLY A 1084 -42.89 -35.62 27.41
N LEU A 1085 -42.47 -34.36 27.40
CA LEU A 1085 -41.81 -33.64 28.47
C LEU A 1085 -42.61 -32.38 28.78
N LYS A 1086 -42.97 -32.18 30.05
CA LYS A 1086 -43.46 -30.92 30.59
C LYS A 1086 -42.30 -30.13 31.18
N ILE A 1087 -42.26 -28.83 30.92
CA ILE A 1087 -41.49 -27.85 31.69
C ILE A 1087 -42.50 -27.02 32.49
N ASP A 1088 -42.43 -27.09 33.81
CA ASP A 1088 -43.36 -26.44 34.74
C ASP A 1088 -42.93 -24.98 34.99
N ASP A 1089 -43.87 -24.03 34.90
CA ASP A 1089 -43.60 -22.57 35.06
C ASP A 1089 -42.41 -22.04 34.22
N ALA A 1090 -42.26 -22.53 32.99
CA ALA A 1090 -41.13 -22.22 32.12
C ALA A 1090 -41.10 -20.72 31.76
N LYS A 1091 -39.91 -20.10 31.81
CA LYS A 1091 -39.71 -18.66 31.62
C LYS A 1091 -39.07 -18.37 30.27
N PHE A 1092 -39.78 -17.66 29.39
CA PHE A 1092 -39.40 -17.51 27.99
C PHE A 1092 -39.81 -16.16 27.38
N PRO A 1093 -39.15 -15.71 26.30
CA PRO A 1093 -39.62 -14.60 25.47
C PRO A 1093 -40.76 -15.09 24.57
N LEU A 1094 -41.77 -14.23 24.32
CA LEU A 1094 -42.89 -14.57 23.45
C LEU A 1094 -42.40 -14.79 21.99
N PRO A 1095 -42.81 -15.88 21.32
CA PRO A 1095 -42.60 -16.05 19.90
C PRO A 1095 -43.12 -14.85 19.09
N LYS A 1096 -42.41 -14.50 18.02
CA LYS A 1096 -42.71 -13.34 17.17
C LYS A 1096 -43.23 -13.77 15.80
N THR A 1097 -44.30 -13.14 15.35
CA THR A 1097 -44.85 -13.35 14.00
C THR A 1097 -44.15 -12.45 12.99
N LEU A 1098 -43.63 -13.03 11.90
CA LEU A 1098 -43.17 -12.25 10.75
C LEU A 1098 -44.37 -11.55 10.08
N ALA A 1099 -44.23 -10.26 9.76
CA ALA A 1099 -45.28 -9.50 9.08
C ALA A 1099 -45.37 -9.93 7.60
N PRO A 1100 -46.58 -10.24 7.06
CA PRO A 1100 -46.72 -10.83 5.72
C PRO A 1100 -46.33 -9.88 4.56
N GLU A 1101 -46.14 -8.59 4.84
CA GLU A 1101 -45.76 -7.57 3.86
C GLU A 1101 -44.26 -7.23 3.88
N ILE A 1102 -43.48 -7.79 4.81
CA ILE A 1102 -42.06 -7.43 5.01
C ILE A 1102 -41.19 -8.69 5.07
N ASP A 1103 -40.56 -9.03 3.95
CA ASP A 1103 -39.72 -10.22 3.75
C ASP A 1103 -38.21 -9.98 3.92
N SER A 1104 -37.79 -8.74 4.19
CA SER A 1104 -36.36 -8.37 4.31
C SER A 1104 -35.59 -9.18 5.35
N ALA A 1105 -34.31 -9.43 5.10
CA ALA A 1105 -33.41 -10.17 5.97
C ALA A 1105 -33.41 -9.68 7.43
N GLN A 1106 -33.45 -8.36 7.66
CA GLN A 1106 -33.50 -7.78 9.01
C GLN A 1106 -34.82 -8.10 9.73
N ALA A 1107 -35.98 -7.84 9.10
CA ALA A 1107 -37.28 -8.14 9.70
C ALA A 1107 -37.46 -9.64 9.99
N ALA A 1108 -36.91 -10.51 9.13
CA ALA A 1108 -36.85 -11.94 9.39
C ALA A 1108 -35.92 -12.28 10.57
N ALA A 1109 -34.75 -11.65 10.68
CA ALA A 1109 -33.82 -11.85 11.79
C ALA A 1109 -34.35 -11.36 13.15
N ASP A 1110 -35.32 -10.44 13.16
CA ASP A 1110 -36.00 -9.97 14.38
C ASP A 1110 -37.18 -10.85 14.82
N ALA A 1111 -37.72 -11.71 13.94
CA ALA A 1111 -38.91 -12.53 14.20
C ALA A 1111 -38.73 -14.06 14.09
N ALA A 1112 -37.76 -14.53 13.30
CA ALA A 1112 -37.60 -15.95 12.91
C ALA A 1112 -36.21 -16.56 13.20
N PHE A 1113 -35.27 -15.77 13.73
CA PHE A 1113 -33.94 -16.20 14.12
C PHE A 1113 -33.74 -16.00 15.63
N VAL A 1114 -32.87 -16.81 16.24
CA VAL A 1114 -32.51 -16.73 17.67
C VAL A 1114 -31.05 -16.25 17.82
N CYS A 1115 -30.78 -15.56 18.92
CA CYS A 1115 -29.44 -15.15 19.36
C CYS A 1115 -29.06 -16.00 20.59
N LEU A 1116 -27.81 -16.49 20.64
CA LEU A 1116 -27.35 -17.40 21.71
C LEU A 1116 -26.50 -16.68 22.76
N ASP A 1117 -25.69 -15.72 22.32
CA ASP A 1117 -24.83 -14.89 23.15
C ASP A 1117 -25.61 -13.81 23.94
N LEU A 1118 -26.69 -13.27 23.35
CA LEU A 1118 -27.59 -12.33 23.99
C LEU A 1118 -29.05 -12.80 23.85
N PRO A 1119 -29.46 -13.86 24.58
CA PRO A 1119 -30.80 -14.41 24.51
C PRO A 1119 -31.84 -13.41 25.05
N GLU A 1120 -33.03 -13.39 24.44
CA GLU A 1120 -34.06 -12.41 24.74
C GLU A 1120 -34.66 -12.60 26.14
N LEU A 1121 -34.84 -11.50 26.87
CA LEU A 1121 -35.29 -11.53 28.26
C LEU A 1121 -36.70 -12.16 28.39
N PRO A 1122 -36.91 -13.09 29.35
CA PRO A 1122 -38.19 -13.76 29.51
C PRO A 1122 -39.25 -12.78 30.04
N GLY A 1123 -40.30 -12.56 29.23
CA GLY A 1123 -41.42 -11.67 29.57
C GLY A 1123 -42.68 -12.39 30.05
N GLU A 1124 -42.75 -13.71 29.92
CA GLU A 1124 -43.88 -14.56 30.31
C GLU A 1124 -43.39 -15.80 31.09
N HIS A 1125 -44.31 -16.44 31.82
CA HIS A 1125 -44.05 -17.74 32.45
C HIS A 1125 -45.29 -18.66 32.41
N ASP A 1126 -45.16 -19.83 31.78
CA ASP A 1126 -46.25 -20.77 31.52
C ASP A 1126 -45.73 -22.21 31.37
N ASP A 1127 -46.61 -23.18 31.57
CA ASP A 1127 -46.29 -24.60 31.39
C ASP A 1127 -46.09 -24.95 29.90
N ILE A 1128 -44.88 -25.37 29.54
CA ILE A 1128 -44.53 -25.88 28.20
C ILE A 1128 -44.70 -27.40 28.16
N SER A 1129 -45.18 -27.95 27.04
CA SER A 1129 -45.28 -29.39 26.78
C SER A 1129 -44.75 -29.74 25.40
N ILE A 1130 -43.66 -30.50 25.36
CA ILE A 1130 -43.01 -31.00 24.14
C ILE A 1130 -43.38 -32.48 23.97
N VAL A 1131 -43.76 -32.89 22.76
CA VAL A 1131 -44.22 -34.25 22.45
C VAL A 1131 -43.49 -34.81 21.25
N PHE A 1132 -43.08 -36.06 21.34
CA PHE A 1132 -42.45 -36.83 20.27
C PHE A 1132 -43.31 -38.07 19.98
N ASP A 1133 -43.18 -38.58 18.75
CA ASP A 1133 -43.88 -39.81 18.34
C ASP A 1133 -43.23 -41.08 18.92
N ASN A 1134 -41.95 -41.00 19.31
CA ASN A 1134 -41.17 -42.11 19.86
C ASN A 1134 -40.68 -41.79 21.29
N GLU A 1135 -40.74 -42.76 22.19
CA GLU A 1135 -40.23 -42.64 23.56
C GLU A 1135 -38.71 -42.38 23.63
N SER A 1136 -37.95 -42.93 22.67
CA SER A 1136 -36.50 -42.74 22.55
C SER A 1136 -36.07 -41.28 22.34
N GLU A 1137 -36.88 -40.45 21.66
CA GLU A 1137 -36.53 -39.04 21.43
C GLU A 1137 -36.80 -38.19 22.68
N ARG A 1138 -37.85 -38.51 23.45
CA ARG A 1138 -38.06 -37.94 24.79
C ARG A 1138 -36.86 -38.26 25.69
N ASP A 1139 -36.40 -39.52 25.68
CA ASP A 1139 -35.36 -39.96 26.62
C ASP A 1139 -33.97 -39.42 26.28
N LYS A 1140 -33.66 -39.22 24.99
CA LYS A 1140 -32.51 -38.41 24.55
C LYS A 1140 -32.61 -36.98 25.10
N LEU A 1141 -33.72 -36.29 24.86
CA LEU A 1141 -33.92 -34.92 25.33
C LEU A 1141 -33.75 -34.83 26.85
N VAL A 1142 -34.38 -35.73 27.61
CA VAL A 1142 -34.28 -35.85 29.06
C VAL A 1142 -32.84 -36.00 29.55
N SER A 1143 -31.99 -36.72 28.81
CA SER A 1143 -30.57 -36.91 29.18
C SER A 1143 -29.70 -35.64 29.05
N CYS A 1144 -30.21 -34.59 28.41
CA CYS A 1144 -29.48 -33.35 28.12
C CYS A 1144 -29.95 -32.14 28.96
N LEU A 1145 -30.89 -32.33 29.90
CA LEU A 1145 -31.46 -31.24 30.70
C LEU A 1145 -30.60 -30.92 31.95
N PRO A 1146 -30.58 -29.66 32.40
CA PRO A 1146 -29.73 -29.23 33.53
C PRO A 1146 -30.29 -29.59 34.92
N ALA A 1147 -31.47 -30.21 35.02
CA ALA A 1147 -32.09 -30.61 36.30
C ALA A 1147 -32.77 -31.99 36.21
N PRO A 1148 -32.96 -32.71 37.34
CA PRO A 1148 -33.60 -34.03 37.34
C PRO A 1148 -35.07 -34.00 36.86
N VAL A 1149 -35.45 -35.00 36.08
CA VAL A 1149 -36.80 -35.10 35.49
C VAL A 1149 -37.69 -36.06 36.28
N LYS A 1150 -38.84 -35.59 36.76
CA LYS A 1150 -39.83 -36.45 37.46
C LYS A 1150 -40.44 -37.46 36.49
N GLY A 1151 -40.57 -38.70 36.92
CA GLY A 1151 -41.16 -39.80 36.15
C GLY A 1151 -40.20 -40.47 35.14
N ALA A 1152 -39.05 -39.87 34.85
CA ALA A 1152 -38.07 -40.45 33.94
C ALA A 1152 -37.49 -41.76 34.51
N ARG A 1153 -37.55 -42.85 33.72
CA ARG A 1153 -36.91 -44.13 34.05
C ARG A 1153 -35.41 -44.09 33.69
N LEU A 1154 -34.67 -43.21 34.35
CA LEU A 1154 -33.21 -43.15 34.21
C LEU A 1154 -32.61 -44.52 34.57
N ALA A 1155 -31.92 -45.12 33.60
CA ALA A 1155 -31.02 -46.23 33.89
C ALA A 1155 -29.94 -45.75 34.86
N LYS A 1156 -29.60 -46.57 35.87
CA LYS A 1156 -28.46 -46.27 36.75
C LYS A 1156 -27.19 -46.22 35.90
N ARG A 1157 -26.37 -45.18 36.13
CA ARG A 1157 -24.93 -45.23 35.84
C ARG A 1157 -24.26 -46.26 36.75
#